data_AF-W3X1W3-F1
#
_entry.id   AF-W3X1W3-F1
#
_cell.length_a   1.000
_cell.length_b   1.000
_cell.length_c   1.000
_cell.angle_alpha   90.00
_cell.angle_beta   90.00
_cell.angle_gamma   90.00
#
_symmetry.space_group_name_H-M   'P 1'
#
loop_
_entity.id
_entity.type
_entity.pdbx_description
1 polymer ?
#
loop_
_entity_poly.entity_id
_entity_poly.type
_entity_poly.pdbx_seq_one_letter_code
_entity_poly.pdbx_strand_id
1 'polypeptide(L)'
;MSPDRGSEADAPSQRPHHATDGMRLLPEGRHFTVRGVAVGLLVGLVICFSNMYFGLQTGWVSMMTMPASLLGFGIFRTLAPHLKFPFSPVENVLVQSVAGGMAIMPLGCGFVGVLPAMEYLLSSEEQGPISLSLWKLMVWSLGLCYFGVVFAVPLRRQVIIREKLKFPSGFSTAVLIGVLHGKNQPKGGMVLDPSRADTFGSLALENRPLLESEDANDGNETTPAPATTADEESLAQPYSWGANIKLLLITFGISGFYTLCTYFFPVLRSLPIFGTYAASTWLWDLNPSLAYVGQGIIMGPATTLHMLLGAVVGWGILSPLAKHMGWAPGPVSDWETGSKGWIVWVSLAIMLADSVVSLSYIAFRPLVQNAPSYVASVRQKLQHGSVKGLFRSQSTGYTAVRMSEDDPRDSTAGRNSLSQLLPNPTFQQDDDHELREWDQDDAPPEQLVGSKTVSIGLVLSILICVASIHITFGDLVPLYANIIAILMALVLSIMGVRALGETDLNPVSGISKLAQLFFALIIPQSNKASVLINLVAGAVSEAGALQAGDLMQDLKTGHLLGAAPNAQFWGQVIGATVGAVVSALIYRLYTAVYQVPGDLFQVPTAYVWIFTARLVTGQGLPPLAREWAIGAAVLFAFLTALRTKGLGKSWQVYVPGGIAVAIGMYNVPSFTLARTIGGLVSWYWRQHLKREDTPLIVLASGFVLGEGFLSIVNLILQSARVPHL
;
A
#
# COMPACT_ATOMS: atom_id res chain seq x y z
N MET A 1 -27.19 79.09 -34.85
CA MET A 1 -28.32 78.15 -34.71
C MET A 1 -28.12 77.36 -33.42
N SER A 2 -28.83 77.76 -32.38
CA SER A 2 -29.26 76.85 -31.29
C SER A 2 -30.68 76.37 -31.67
N PRO A 3 -31.30 75.32 -31.07
CA PRO A 3 -31.17 74.87 -29.66
C PRO A 3 -31.20 73.31 -29.54
N ASP A 4 -31.32 72.60 -28.43
CA ASP A 4 -31.52 72.84 -27.00
C ASP A 4 -31.22 71.50 -26.25
N ARG A 5 -30.77 71.58 -24.99
CA ARG A 5 -31.05 70.73 -23.80
C ARG A 5 -30.89 69.18 -23.88
N GLY A 6 -30.36 68.49 -22.88
CA GLY A 6 -30.15 68.86 -21.48
C GLY A 6 -29.41 67.76 -20.69
N SER A 7 -29.10 68.12 -19.44
CA SER A 7 -28.35 67.40 -18.42
C SER A 7 -29.11 66.25 -17.75
N GLU A 8 -28.45 65.11 -17.54
CA GLU A 8 -28.71 64.13 -16.47
C GLU A 8 -27.32 63.64 -15.99
N ALA A 9 -26.76 64.07 -14.86
CA ALA A 9 -27.15 63.85 -13.47
C ALA A 9 -27.13 62.36 -13.06
N ASP A 10 -26.10 62.01 -12.28
CA ASP A 10 -25.91 60.75 -11.58
C ASP A 10 -27.18 60.21 -10.93
N ALA A 11 -27.55 58.97 -11.27
CA ALA A 11 -28.45 58.14 -10.48
C ALA A 11 -27.83 56.73 -10.35
N PRO A 12 -27.78 56.15 -9.13
CA PRO A 12 -27.10 54.89 -8.88
C PRO A 12 -27.91 53.74 -9.49
N SER A 13 -27.23 52.84 -10.20
CA SER A 13 -27.84 51.60 -10.70
C SER A 13 -28.30 50.75 -9.52
N GLN A 14 -29.63 50.72 -9.33
CA GLN A 14 -30.31 49.82 -8.41
C GLN A 14 -30.04 48.38 -8.86
N ARG A 15 -29.31 47.63 -8.03
CA ARG A 15 -29.22 46.17 -8.13
C ARG A 15 -30.60 45.59 -7.80
N PRO A 16 -31.15 44.64 -8.58
CA PRO A 16 -32.31 43.91 -8.14
C PRO A 16 -31.89 42.96 -6.99
N HIS A 17 -32.30 43.33 -5.78
CA HIS A 17 -32.42 42.39 -4.66
C HIS A 17 -33.72 41.62 -4.84
N HIS A 18 -33.64 40.30 -5.00
CA HIS A 18 -34.63 39.23 -4.74
C HIS A 18 -34.17 38.01 -5.58
N ALA A 19 -33.90 36.80 -5.09
CA ALA A 19 -33.95 36.19 -3.78
C ALA A 19 -32.86 35.09 -3.75
N THR A 20 -31.89 35.18 -2.85
CA THR A 20 -31.01 34.06 -2.51
C THR A 20 -31.59 33.36 -1.29
N ASP A 21 -32.46 32.39 -1.51
CA ASP A 21 -32.85 31.45 -0.47
C ASP A 21 -32.69 30.01 -1.01
N GLY A 22 -31.91 29.20 -0.30
CA GLY A 22 -31.90 27.75 -0.48
C GLY A 22 -30.67 27.06 -1.07
N MET A 23 -29.71 27.73 -1.73
CA MET A 23 -28.48 27.04 -2.19
C MET A 23 -27.36 27.15 -1.15
N ARG A 24 -27.33 26.21 -0.20
CA ARG A 24 -26.11 25.95 0.58
C ARG A 24 -25.08 25.27 -0.32
N LEU A 25 -24.36 26.05 -1.12
CA LEU A 25 -23.06 25.64 -1.65
C LEU A 25 -22.21 25.22 -0.44
N LEU A 26 -21.92 23.93 -0.32
CA LEU A 26 -20.93 23.46 0.66
C LEU A 26 -19.63 24.22 0.34
N PRO A 27 -19.06 25.00 1.28
CA PRO A 27 -17.80 25.68 1.04
C PRO A 27 -16.76 24.63 0.64
N GLU A 28 -15.90 24.94 -0.34
CA GLU A 28 -14.70 24.15 -0.63
C GLU A 28 -14.02 23.85 0.71
N GLY A 29 -14.05 22.59 1.12
CA GLY A 29 -13.54 22.20 2.42
C GLY A 29 -12.07 22.56 2.49
N ARG A 30 -11.62 23.15 3.59
CA ARG A 30 -10.18 23.37 3.80
C ARG A 30 -9.47 22.03 3.69
N HIS A 31 -8.69 21.83 2.63
CA HIS A 31 -8.00 20.57 2.34
C HIS A 31 -6.92 20.25 3.40
N PHE A 32 -6.34 21.29 4.00
CA PHE A 32 -5.37 21.16 5.08
C PHE A 32 -5.91 21.81 6.37
N THR A 33 -6.05 21.04 7.44
CA THR A 33 -6.54 21.53 8.73
C THR A 33 -5.68 21.01 9.89
N VAL A 34 -5.42 21.87 10.88
CA VAL A 34 -4.66 21.48 12.09
C VAL A 34 -5.40 20.42 12.89
N ARG A 35 -6.73 20.51 12.97
CA ARG A 35 -7.55 19.50 13.66
C ARG A 35 -7.50 18.15 12.94
N GLY A 36 -7.49 18.13 11.61
CA GLY A 36 -7.35 16.92 10.82
C GLY A 36 -5.98 16.27 11.02
N VAL A 37 -4.91 17.05 11.03
CA VAL A 37 -3.56 16.57 11.37
C VAL A 37 -3.51 16.01 12.78
N ALA A 38 -4.06 16.70 13.78
CA ALA A 38 -4.05 16.22 15.17
C ALA A 38 -4.80 14.89 15.35
N VAL A 39 -5.99 14.75 14.76
CA VAL A 39 -6.76 13.50 14.79
C VAL A 39 -6.04 12.41 13.98
N GLY A 40 -5.46 12.74 12.83
CA GLY A 40 -4.67 11.81 12.02
C GLY A 40 -3.47 11.26 12.79
N LEU A 41 -2.73 12.09 13.53
CA LEU A 41 -1.62 11.65 14.37
C LEU A 41 -2.10 10.79 15.56
N LEU A 42 -3.24 11.12 16.18
CA LEU A 42 -3.82 10.31 17.26
C LEU A 42 -4.21 8.91 16.78
N VAL A 43 -4.90 8.83 15.64
CA VAL A 43 -5.29 7.55 15.03
C VAL A 43 -4.05 6.79 14.55
N GLY A 44 -3.11 7.49 13.90
CA GLY A 44 -1.84 6.94 13.46
C GLY A 44 -1.00 6.36 14.59
N LEU A 45 -1.04 6.95 15.80
CA LEU A 45 -0.36 6.43 16.98
C LEU A 45 -0.87 5.04 17.37
N VAL A 46 -2.19 4.86 17.44
CA VAL A 46 -2.80 3.56 17.78
C VAL A 46 -2.43 2.50 16.74
N ILE A 47 -2.48 2.86 15.45
CA ILE A 47 -2.13 1.95 14.37
C ILE A 47 -0.62 1.64 14.39
N CYS A 48 0.23 2.61 14.71
CA CYS A 48 1.68 2.44 14.82
C CYS A 48 2.05 1.41 15.91
N PHE A 49 1.42 1.48 17.10
CA PHE A 49 1.57 0.45 18.13
C PHE A 49 1.13 -0.94 17.63
N SER A 50 -0.02 -1.01 16.97
CA SER A 50 -0.56 -2.25 16.42
C SER A 50 0.40 -2.87 15.39
N ASN A 51 0.92 -2.05 14.47
CA ASN A 51 1.85 -2.48 13.43
C ASN A 51 3.21 -2.90 13.99
N MET A 52 3.72 -2.23 15.03
CA MET A 52 4.93 -2.70 15.70
C MET A 52 4.71 -4.07 16.36
N TYR A 53 3.60 -4.23 17.08
CA TYR A 53 3.26 -5.47 17.76
C TYR A 53 3.13 -6.65 16.78
N PHE A 54 2.28 -6.53 15.76
CA PHE A 54 2.07 -7.60 14.76
C PHE A 54 3.30 -7.83 13.88
N GLY A 55 4.07 -6.79 13.60
CA GLY A 55 5.30 -6.86 12.83
C GLY A 55 6.38 -7.66 13.55
N LEU A 56 6.62 -7.38 14.83
CA LEU A 56 7.58 -8.15 15.64
C LEU A 56 7.11 -9.59 15.90
N GLN A 57 5.80 -9.81 16.02
CA GLN A 57 5.24 -11.12 16.32
C GLN A 57 5.18 -12.04 15.11
N THR A 58 4.71 -11.53 13.98
CA THR A 58 4.36 -12.36 12.80
C THR A 58 4.93 -11.86 11.48
N GLY A 59 5.63 -10.73 11.48
CA GLY A 59 6.16 -10.10 10.26
C GLY A 59 5.11 -9.40 9.38
N TRP A 60 3.88 -9.22 9.87
CA TRP A 60 2.79 -8.59 9.12
C TRP A 60 2.53 -7.16 9.60
N VAL A 61 2.38 -6.24 8.66
CA VAL A 61 2.07 -4.82 8.86
C VAL A 61 1.03 -4.40 7.81
N SER A 62 0.12 -3.50 8.16
CA SER A 62 -0.87 -2.97 7.23
C SER A 62 -0.98 -1.45 7.30
N MET A 63 -1.29 -0.83 6.17
CA MET A 63 -1.48 0.62 6.03
C MET A 63 -2.73 1.12 6.77
N MET A 64 -3.76 0.26 6.92
CA MET A 64 -5.00 0.52 7.66
C MET A 64 -5.66 1.90 7.38
N THR A 65 -5.63 2.36 6.13
CA THR A 65 -6.18 3.67 5.69
C THR A 65 -7.70 3.75 5.80
N MET A 66 -8.40 2.71 5.37
CA MET A 66 -9.85 2.62 5.47
C MET A 66 -10.33 2.70 6.95
N PRO A 67 -9.75 1.92 7.90
CA PRO A 67 -10.00 2.09 9.33
C PRO A 67 -9.63 3.46 9.88
N ALA A 68 -8.52 4.04 9.43
CA ALA A 68 -8.09 5.36 9.88
C ALA A 68 -9.14 6.43 9.55
N SER A 69 -9.70 6.38 8.34
CA SER A 69 -10.81 7.24 7.92
C SER A 69 -12.08 7.03 8.76
N LEU A 70 -12.45 5.79 9.07
CA LEU A 70 -13.60 5.47 9.91
C LEU A 70 -13.46 6.01 11.34
N LEU A 71 -12.29 5.81 11.95
CA LEU A 71 -11.98 6.32 13.28
C LEU A 71 -11.96 7.85 13.30
N GLY A 72 -11.31 8.45 12.30
CA GLY A 72 -11.31 9.90 12.11
C GLY A 72 -12.72 10.47 12.05
N PHE A 73 -13.56 9.90 11.19
CA PHE A 73 -14.96 10.29 11.08
C PHE A 73 -15.73 10.08 12.39
N GLY A 74 -15.53 8.96 13.08
CA GLY A 74 -16.12 8.69 14.39
C GLY A 74 -15.78 9.76 15.43
N ILE A 75 -14.51 10.14 15.54
CA ILE A 75 -14.02 11.18 16.46
C ILE A 75 -14.64 12.55 16.11
N PHE A 76 -14.64 12.94 14.84
CA PHE A 76 -15.23 14.22 14.45
C PHE A 76 -16.75 14.24 14.60
N ARG A 77 -17.42 13.09 14.45
CA ARG A 77 -18.87 12.97 14.65
C ARG A 77 -19.25 13.10 16.13
N THR A 78 -18.49 12.49 17.04
CA THR A 78 -18.73 12.65 18.49
C THR A 78 -18.43 14.07 18.96
N LEU A 79 -17.42 14.72 18.36
CA LEU A 79 -17.09 16.10 18.63
C LEU A 79 -17.94 17.11 17.86
N ALA A 80 -18.83 16.68 16.95
CA ALA A 80 -19.59 17.56 16.06
C ALA A 80 -20.30 18.72 16.76
N PRO A 81 -20.94 18.57 17.94
CA PRO A 81 -21.57 19.68 18.66
C PRO A 81 -20.60 20.81 19.05
N HIS A 82 -19.31 20.50 19.16
CA HIS A 82 -18.25 21.42 19.61
C HIS A 82 -17.43 22.00 18.45
N LEU A 83 -17.70 21.57 17.20
CA LEU A 83 -16.95 22.02 16.03
C LEU A 83 -17.57 23.26 15.42
N LYS A 84 -16.75 24.31 15.21
CA LYS A 84 -17.16 25.53 14.50
C LYS A 84 -17.52 25.28 13.02
N PHE A 85 -16.89 24.30 12.40
CA PHE A 85 -17.09 23.94 10.99
C PHE A 85 -17.32 22.44 10.86
N PRO A 86 -18.17 21.99 9.92
CA PRO A 86 -18.40 20.56 9.70
C PRO A 86 -17.13 19.85 9.25
N PHE A 87 -17.05 18.55 9.55
CA PHE A 87 -15.99 17.68 9.05
C PHE A 87 -16.27 17.30 7.60
N SER A 88 -15.35 17.64 6.69
CA SER A 88 -15.55 17.47 5.25
C SER A 88 -14.89 16.18 4.72
N PRO A 89 -15.34 15.65 3.57
CA PRO A 89 -14.71 14.47 2.95
C PRO A 89 -13.21 14.67 2.67
N VAL A 90 -12.84 15.85 2.16
CA VAL A 90 -11.43 16.19 1.86
C VAL A 90 -10.58 16.30 3.12
N GLU A 91 -11.18 16.73 4.23
CA GLU A 91 -10.50 16.73 5.53
C GLU A 91 -10.34 15.31 6.09
N ASN A 92 -11.26 14.38 5.77
CA ASN A 92 -11.12 12.98 6.12
C ASN A 92 -9.99 12.30 5.32
N VAL A 93 -9.83 12.66 4.04
CA VAL A 93 -8.65 12.26 3.25
C VAL A 93 -7.36 12.72 3.94
N LEU A 94 -7.30 13.97 4.44
CA LEU A 94 -6.14 14.45 5.19
C LEU A 94 -5.87 13.62 6.45
N VAL A 95 -6.91 13.34 7.26
CA VAL A 95 -6.78 12.49 8.47
C VAL A 95 -6.21 11.13 8.11
N GLN A 96 -6.73 10.52 7.05
CA GLN A 96 -6.30 9.22 6.55
C GLN A 96 -4.84 9.26 6.06
N SER A 97 -4.42 10.30 5.33
CA SER A 97 -3.04 10.42 4.86
C SER A 97 -2.02 10.63 5.97
N VAL A 98 -2.36 11.46 6.98
CA VAL A 98 -1.51 11.67 8.15
C VAL A 98 -1.38 10.37 8.96
N ALA A 99 -2.50 9.69 9.20
CA ALA A 99 -2.52 8.44 9.95
C ALA A 99 -1.76 7.32 9.22
N GLY A 100 -1.98 7.17 7.90
CA GLY A 100 -1.28 6.18 7.08
C GLY A 100 0.23 6.40 7.04
N GLY A 101 0.66 7.64 6.82
CA GLY A 101 2.08 8.01 6.83
C GLY A 101 2.78 7.70 8.16
N MET A 102 2.09 7.87 9.28
CA MET A 102 2.61 7.52 10.60
C MET A 102 2.62 6.01 10.86
N ALA A 103 1.53 5.33 10.47
CA ALA A 103 1.26 3.92 10.75
C ALA A 103 2.27 2.97 10.11
N ILE A 104 2.80 3.30 8.94
CA ILE A 104 3.68 2.41 8.17
C ILE A 104 5.16 2.48 8.57
N MET A 105 5.55 3.48 9.36
CA MET A 105 6.95 3.69 9.77
C MET A 105 7.60 2.50 10.51
N PRO A 106 6.89 1.66 11.29
CA PRO A 106 7.47 0.42 11.82
C PRO A 106 8.07 -0.50 10.75
N LEU A 107 7.41 -0.62 9.59
CA LEU A 107 7.92 -1.38 8.44
C LEU A 107 8.95 -0.55 7.66
N GLY A 108 8.59 0.68 7.28
CA GLY A 108 9.43 1.53 6.42
C GLY A 108 10.78 1.90 7.02
N CYS A 109 10.91 1.94 8.34
CA CYS A 109 12.18 2.19 9.02
C CYS A 109 12.93 0.90 9.42
N GLY A 110 12.37 -0.28 9.11
CA GLY A 110 13.00 -1.58 9.34
C GLY A 110 12.88 -2.12 10.78
N PHE A 111 12.03 -1.56 11.64
CA PHE A 111 11.91 -1.99 13.04
C PHE A 111 11.36 -3.42 13.22
N VAL A 112 10.63 -3.92 12.22
CA VAL A 112 10.02 -5.26 12.25
C VAL A 112 10.90 -6.34 11.62
N GLY A 113 12.03 -5.97 11.01
CA GLY A 113 12.87 -6.89 10.23
C GLY A 113 14.36 -6.56 10.29
N VAL A 114 14.77 -5.52 9.58
CA VAL A 114 16.18 -5.14 9.40
C VAL A 114 16.87 -4.80 10.72
N LEU A 115 16.25 -3.98 11.57
CA LEU A 115 16.86 -3.57 12.84
C LEU A 115 16.98 -4.73 13.84
N PRO A 116 15.94 -5.56 14.08
CA PRO A 116 16.12 -6.78 14.86
C PRO A 116 17.18 -7.73 14.26
N ALA A 117 17.29 -7.81 12.93
CA ALA A 117 18.34 -8.61 12.30
C ALA A 117 19.73 -8.09 12.64
N MET A 118 19.93 -6.77 12.61
CA MET A 118 21.21 -6.14 12.98
C MET A 118 21.52 -6.23 14.48
N GLU A 119 20.51 -6.04 15.32
CA GLU A 119 20.67 -5.95 16.78
C GLU A 119 20.81 -7.33 17.43
N TYR A 120 20.15 -8.36 16.90
CA TYR A 120 20.10 -9.67 17.56
C TYR A 120 20.67 -10.83 16.74
N LEU A 121 20.76 -10.73 15.41
CA LEU A 121 21.10 -11.87 14.54
C LEU A 121 22.46 -11.76 13.83
N LEU A 122 23.04 -10.56 13.69
CA LEU A 122 24.39 -10.39 13.15
C LEU A 122 25.43 -11.02 14.07
N SER A 123 26.34 -11.82 13.49
CA SER A 123 27.40 -12.48 14.23
C SER A 123 28.61 -11.56 14.46
N SER A 124 29.47 -11.93 15.41
CA SER A 124 30.73 -11.19 15.68
C SER A 124 31.67 -11.14 14.47
N GLU A 125 31.61 -12.15 13.59
CA GLU A 125 32.40 -12.19 12.35
C GLU A 125 31.90 -11.15 11.32
N GLU A 126 30.62 -10.80 11.39
CA GLU A 126 29.92 -9.86 10.51
C GLU A 126 29.90 -8.42 11.06
N GLN A 127 30.74 -8.10 12.05
CA GLN A 127 30.74 -6.82 12.79
C GLN A 127 29.47 -6.57 13.64
N GLY A 128 28.77 -7.63 14.04
CA GLY A 128 27.61 -7.55 14.95
C GLY A 128 27.89 -8.06 16.37
N PRO A 129 26.89 -8.02 17.26
CA PRO A 129 25.59 -7.35 17.11
C PRO A 129 25.70 -5.81 17.15
N ILE A 130 24.81 -5.10 16.44
CA ILE A 130 24.78 -3.64 16.41
C ILE A 130 23.56 -3.13 17.17
N SER A 131 23.76 -2.76 18.44
CA SER A 131 22.72 -2.11 19.25
C SER A 131 22.79 -0.60 19.10
N LEU A 132 21.72 0.01 18.59
CA LEU A 132 21.79 1.36 18.08
C LEU A 132 21.57 2.53 19.04
N SER A 133 21.16 2.47 20.31
CA SER A 133 20.72 3.69 21.05
C SER A 133 19.54 4.45 20.41
N LEU A 134 18.70 5.07 21.24
CA LEU A 134 17.45 5.66 20.79
C LEU A 134 17.64 6.82 19.78
N TRP A 135 18.63 7.69 20.00
CA TRP A 135 18.82 8.85 19.13
C TRP A 135 19.29 8.44 17.72
N LYS A 136 20.15 7.41 17.60
CA LYS A 136 20.56 6.92 16.27
C LYS A 136 19.41 6.23 15.55
N LEU A 137 18.54 5.52 16.27
CA LEU A 137 17.30 4.99 15.68
C LEU A 137 16.44 6.10 15.12
N MET A 138 16.27 7.21 15.86
CA MET A 138 15.51 8.37 15.36
C MET A 138 16.18 9.00 14.14
N VAL A 139 17.50 9.17 14.14
CA VAL A 139 18.25 9.72 12.99
C VAL A 139 18.13 8.82 11.78
N TRP A 140 18.33 7.51 11.94
CA TRP A 140 18.11 6.50 10.90
C TRP A 140 16.70 6.59 10.29
N SER A 141 15.67 6.61 11.14
CA SER A 141 14.27 6.68 10.70
C SER A 141 13.94 7.98 9.98
N LEU A 142 14.42 9.13 10.50
CA LEU A 142 14.25 10.43 9.85
C LEU A 142 15.00 10.50 8.51
N GLY A 143 16.15 9.82 8.39
CA GLY A 143 16.86 9.68 7.12
C GLY A 143 16.02 9.03 6.03
N LEU A 144 15.31 7.96 6.39
CA LEU A 144 14.58 7.12 5.45
C LEU A 144 13.20 7.65 5.06
N CYS A 145 12.55 8.48 5.89
CA CYS A 145 11.11 8.74 5.79
C CYS A 145 10.67 9.79 4.76
N TYR A 146 11.59 10.39 4.00
CA TYR A 146 11.28 11.53 3.12
C TYR A 146 11.41 11.25 1.62
N PHE A 147 12.50 10.61 1.18
CA PHE A 147 12.84 10.59 -0.25
C PHE A 147 11.80 9.84 -1.08
N GLY A 148 11.20 8.77 -0.53
CA GLY A 148 10.12 8.02 -1.19
C GLY A 148 8.85 8.86 -1.35
N VAL A 149 8.45 9.59 -0.30
CA VAL A 149 7.29 10.51 -0.32
C VAL A 149 7.49 11.61 -1.36
N VAL A 150 8.66 12.26 -1.40
CA VAL A 150 8.93 13.32 -2.37
C VAL A 150 9.02 12.77 -3.79
N PHE A 151 9.62 11.60 -3.97
CA PHE A 151 9.74 10.96 -5.29
C PHE A 151 8.40 10.46 -5.85
N ALA A 152 7.42 10.17 -5.00
CA ALA A 152 6.09 9.76 -5.46
C ALA A 152 5.34 10.89 -6.19
N VAL A 153 5.58 12.16 -5.81
CA VAL A 153 4.88 13.33 -6.39
C VAL A 153 4.94 13.37 -7.94
N PRO A 154 6.12 13.29 -8.60
CA PRO A 154 6.18 13.27 -10.06
C PRO A 154 5.54 12.02 -10.68
N LEU A 155 5.48 10.89 -9.95
CA LEU A 155 4.85 9.66 -10.44
C LEU A 155 3.33 9.81 -10.59
N ARG A 156 2.69 10.66 -9.78
CA ARG A 156 1.23 10.89 -9.80
C ARG A 156 0.70 11.17 -11.20
N ARG A 157 1.33 12.10 -11.93
CA ARG A 157 0.87 12.48 -13.28
C ARG A 157 0.88 11.28 -14.21
N GLN A 158 1.90 10.43 -14.10
CA GLN A 158 2.03 9.26 -14.94
C GLN A 158 1.02 8.17 -14.54
N VAL A 159 0.95 7.80 -13.26
CA VAL A 159 0.23 6.59 -12.84
C VAL A 159 -1.24 6.81 -12.51
N ILE A 160 -1.63 8.02 -12.06
CA ILE A 160 -3.03 8.33 -11.71
C ILE A 160 -3.72 9.06 -12.86
N ILE A 161 -3.08 10.06 -13.48
CA ILE A 161 -3.73 10.91 -14.49
C ILE A 161 -3.65 10.28 -15.89
N ARG A 162 -2.44 9.91 -16.34
CA ARG A 162 -2.23 9.36 -17.69
C ARG A 162 -2.60 7.89 -17.81
N GLU A 163 -2.02 7.04 -16.96
CA GLU A 163 -2.24 5.59 -17.01
C GLU A 163 -3.54 5.15 -16.33
N LYS A 164 -4.20 6.05 -15.57
CA LYS A 164 -5.46 5.80 -14.86
C LYS A 164 -5.45 4.46 -14.10
N LEU A 165 -4.34 4.15 -13.43
CA LEU A 165 -4.22 2.91 -12.66
C LEU A 165 -5.29 2.87 -11.55
N LYS A 166 -5.73 1.65 -11.25
CA LYS A 166 -6.91 1.41 -10.41
C LYS A 166 -6.70 1.78 -8.95
N PHE A 167 -5.54 1.43 -8.38
CA PHE A 167 -5.23 1.53 -6.94
C PHE A 167 -6.43 1.06 -6.08
N PRO A 168 -6.75 -0.25 -6.08
CA PRO A 168 -8.02 -0.76 -5.54
C PRO A 168 -8.31 -0.40 -4.07
N SER A 169 -7.31 -0.40 -3.19
CA SER A 169 -7.44 0.02 -1.79
C SER A 169 -7.77 1.52 -1.67
N GLY A 170 -7.09 2.36 -2.44
CA GLY A 170 -7.32 3.80 -2.50
C GLY A 170 -8.70 4.13 -3.05
N PHE A 171 -9.15 3.41 -4.08
CA PHE A 171 -10.52 3.49 -4.60
C PHE A 171 -11.55 3.10 -3.54
N SER A 172 -11.35 1.96 -2.88
CA SER A 172 -12.27 1.47 -1.84
C SER A 172 -12.37 2.43 -0.66
N THR A 173 -11.25 3.05 -0.29
CA THR A 173 -11.21 4.08 0.75
C THR A 173 -11.95 5.34 0.32
N ALA A 174 -11.87 5.72 -0.96
CA ALA A 174 -12.59 6.86 -1.51
C ALA A 174 -14.11 6.65 -1.48
N VAL A 175 -14.57 5.49 -1.95
CA VAL A 175 -15.97 5.08 -1.89
C VAL A 175 -16.48 5.12 -0.47
N LEU A 176 -15.71 4.57 0.49
CA LEU A 176 -16.09 4.60 1.89
C LEU A 176 -16.25 6.05 2.39
N ILE A 177 -15.26 6.90 2.21
CA ILE A 177 -15.33 8.31 2.65
C ILE A 177 -16.53 9.03 2.02
N GLY A 178 -16.80 8.81 0.73
CA GLY A 178 -17.98 9.36 0.06
C GLY A 178 -19.28 8.99 0.79
N VAL A 179 -19.41 7.70 1.10
CA VAL A 179 -20.57 7.15 1.82
C VAL A 179 -20.66 7.69 3.27
N LEU A 180 -19.53 7.81 3.98
CA LEU A 180 -19.50 8.35 5.36
C LEU A 180 -20.08 9.76 5.45
N HIS A 181 -19.81 10.60 4.46
CA HIS A 181 -20.22 11.99 4.45
C HIS A 181 -21.59 12.24 3.78
N GLY A 182 -22.38 11.19 3.53
CA GLY A 182 -23.76 11.33 3.04
C GLY A 182 -23.86 11.84 1.59
N LYS A 183 -22.81 11.67 0.79
CA LYS A 183 -22.89 11.80 -0.67
C LYS A 183 -23.59 10.52 -1.17
N ASN A 184 -24.89 10.61 -1.41
CA ASN A 184 -25.75 9.43 -1.66
C ASN A 184 -25.36 8.69 -2.94
N GLN A 185 -25.67 7.39 -2.94
CA GLN A 185 -25.63 6.53 -4.13
C GLN A 185 -26.58 7.08 -5.22
N PRO A 186 -26.24 6.94 -6.51
CA PRO A 186 -27.20 7.18 -7.57
C PRO A 186 -28.42 6.27 -7.35
N LYS A 187 -29.63 6.85 -7.45
CA LYS A 187 -30.87 6.08 -7.46
C LYS A 187 -30.91 5.25 -8.74
N GLY A 188 -31.18 3.95 -8.59
CA GLY A 188 -31.08 2.96 -9.64
C GLY A 188 -29.69 2.34 -9.60
N GLY A 189 -29.62 1.01 -9.52
CA GLY A 189 -28.37 0.24 -9.50
C GLY A 189 -27.56 0.40 -10.78
N MET A 190 -27.09 1.62 -11.03
CA MET A 190 -26.16 1.95 -12.08
C MET A 190 -24.82 1.41 -11.61
N VAL A 191 -24.34 0.40 -12.33
CA VAL A 191 -22.92 0.07 -12.39
C VAL A 191 -22.20 1.41 -12.58
N LEU A 192 -21.43 1.84 -11.57
CA LEU A 192 -20.54 3.00 -11.69
C LEU A 192 -19.83 2.87 -13.03
N ASP A 193 -20.10 3.77 -13.97
CA ASP A 193 -19.46 3.73 -15.28
C ASP A 193 -17.96 3.85 -15.05
N PRO A 194 -17.18 2.77 -15.25
CA PRO A 194 -15.76 2.77 -14.93
C PRO A 194 -15.02 3.87 -15.69
N SER A 195 -15.56 4.30 -16.84
CA SER A 195 -15.00 5.36 -17.67
C SER A 195 -15.12 6.76 -17.05
N ARG A 196 -16.04 6.98 -16.09
CA ARG A 196 -16.25 8.27 -15.41
C ARG A 196 -15.66 8.35 -14.01
N ALA A 197 -15.33 7.21 -13.42
CA ALA A 197 -14.66 7.14 -12.11
C ALA A 197 -13.24 7.71 -12.14
N ASP A 198 -12.66 7.97 -13.31
CA ASP A 198 -11.24 8.31 -13.47
C ASP A 198 -10.92 9.82 -13.55
N THR A 199 -11.91 10.72 -13.46
CA THR A 199 -11.69 12.18 -13.45
C THR A 199 -11.54 12.72 -12.01
N PHE A 200 -10.77 13.79 -11.83
CA PHE A 200 -10.59 14.43 -10.52
C PHE A 200 -11.92 14.86 -9.90
N GLY A 201 -12.17 14.41 -8.67
CA GLY A 201 -13.40 14.68 -7.94
C GLY A 201 -14.62 13.98 -8.52
N SER A 202 -14.47 12.91 -9.33
CA SER A 202 -15.58 12.13 -9.90
C SER A 202 -16.63 11.76 -8.85
N LEU A 203 -16.19 11.16 -7.74
CA LEU A 203 -17.05 10.79 -6.60
C LEU A 203 -17.55 12.00 -5.79
N ALA A 204 -16.91 13.17 -5.97
CA ALA A 204 -17.34 14.41 -5.35
C ALA A 204 -18.37 15.20 -6.17
N LEU A 205 -18.36 15.08 -7.50
CA LEU A 205 -19.20 15.80 -8.46
C LEU A 205 -20.51 15.09 -8.79
N GLU A 206 -20.54 13.76 -8.78
CA GLU A 206 -21.72 12.92 -9.09
C GLU A 206 -22.88 13.06 -8.08
N ASN A 207 -22.72 13.95 -7.10
CA ASN A 207 -23.66 14.22 -6.00
C ASN A 207 -24.19 15.66 -5.95
N ARG A 208 -24.03 16.46 -7.02
CA ARG A 208 -24.88 17.65 -7.20
C ARG A 208 -26.27 17.19 -7.63
N PRO A 209 -27.38 17.71 -7.05
CA PRO A 209 -28.69 17.49 -7.65
C PRO A 209 -28.62 17.96 -9.10
N LEU A 210 -28.97 17.09 -10.04
CA LEU A 210 -29.18 17.46 -11.44
C LEU A 210 -30.11 18.67 -11.41
N LEU A 211 -29.66 19.75 -12.05
CA LEU A 211 -30.53 20.90 -12.35
C LEU A 211 -31.81 20.31 -12.93
N GLU A 212 -32.94 20.51 -12.24
CA GLU A 212 -34.24 20.37 -12.88
C GLU A 212 -34.17 21.25 -14.12
N SER A 213 -34.25 20.64 -15.29
CA SER A 213 -34.50 21.36 -16.53
C SER A 213 -35.91 21.93 -16.43
N GLU A 214 -36.06 23.07 -15.76
CA GLU A 214 -37.08 24.04 -16.14
C GLU A 214 -36.72 24.50 -17.55
N ASP A 215 -37.28 23.81 -18.55
CA ASP A 215 -37.66 24.37 -19.85
C ASP A 215 -38.20 23.25 -20.75
N ALA A 216 -39.47 22.90 -20.55
CA ALA A 216 -40.32 22.30 -21.58
C ALA A 216 -41.80 22.54 -21.22
N ASN A 217 -42.19 23.81 -21.13
CA ASN A 217 -43.60 24.16 -21.30
C ASN A 217 -43.85 24.32 -22.80
N ASP A 218 -44.18 23.22 -23.47
CA ASP A 218 -44.96 23.28 -24.71
C ASP A 218 -45.92 22.10 -24.72
N GLY A 219 -47.21 22.43 -24.82
CA GLY A 219 -48.31 21.53 -24.55
C GLY A 219 -48.48 20.41 -25.57
N ASN A 220 -48.86 19.23 -25.10
CA ASN A 220 -50.00 18.52 -25.65
C ASN A 220 -50.47 17.39 -24.71
N GLU A 221 -51.79 17.30 -24.58
CA GLU A 221 -52.53 16.29 -23.83
C GLU A 221 -52.31 14.87 -24.38
N THR A 222 -52.12 13.87 -23.53
CA THR A 222 -52.97 12.64 -23.48
C THR A 222 -52.56 11.66 -22.36
N THR A 223 -53.48 11.50 -21.41
CA THR A 223 -53.87 10.34 -20.56
C THR A 223 -52.81 9.45 -19.86
N PRO A 224 -52.91 9.23 -18.52
CA PRO A 224 -52.12 8.23 -17.81
C PRO A 224 -52.76 6.83 -17.91
N ALA A 225 -51.97 5.81 -18.27
CA ALA A 225 -52.36 4.40 -18.20
C ALA A 225 -51.67 3.71 -17.00
N PRO A 226 -52.31 2.70 -16.38
CA PRO A 226 -52.09 2.33 -14.99
C PRO A 226 -50.87 1.43 -14.78
N ALA A 227 -50.35 1.53 -13.55
CA ALA A 227 -49.28 0.72 -13.00
C ALA A 227 -49.52 -0.79 -13.15
N THR A 228 -48.54 -1.49 -13.72
CA THR A 228 -48.30 -2.91 -13.47
C THR A 228 -47.14 -3.03 -12.48
N THR A 229 -47.50 -3.30 -11.23
CA THR A 229 -46.62 -3.78 -10.16
C THR A 229 -46.24 -5.25 -10.37
N ALA A 230 -45.13 -5.66 -9.73
CA ALA A 230 -44.52 -7.00 -9.66
C ALA A 230 -43.59 -7.28 -10.86
N ASP A 231 -42.27 -7.47 -10.72
CA ASP A 231 -41.42 -7.82 -9.59
C ASP A 231 -40.00 -7.32 -9.91
N GLU A 232 -39.43 -6.39 -9.13
CA GLU A 232 -37.97 -6.21 -9.02
C GLU A 232 -37.61 -5.30 -7.83
N GLU A 233 -38.23 -5.59 -6.67
CA GLU A 233 -37.76 -5.09 -5.38
C GLU A 233 -36.53 -5.91 -4.94
N SER A 234 -35.40 -5.76 -5.64
CA SER A 234 -34.11 -6.17 -5.06
C SER A 234 -33.64 -5.06 -4.13
N LEU A 235 -33.84 -5.31 -2.84
CA LEU A 235 -33.51 -4.48 -1.69
C LEU A 235 -32.05 -3.95 -1.75
N ALA A 236 -31.84 -2.75 -2.27
CA ALA A 236 -30.66 -1.96 -1.97
C ALA A 236 -30.79 -1.45 -0.52
N GLN A 237 -30.28 -2.25 0.42
CA GLN A 237 -30.23 -1.91 1.84
C GLN A 237 -29.49 -0.57 2.03
N PRO A 238 -30.07 0.42 2.71
CA PRO A 238 -29.39 1.69 2.96
C PRO A 238 -28.13 1.44 3.79
N TYR A 239 -26.99 1.89 3.28
CA TYR A 239 -25.71 1.79 3.97
C TYR A 239 -25.80 2.48 5.35
N SER A 240 -25.73 1.70 6.43
CA SER A 240 -25.88 2.20 7.80
C SER A 240 -24.51 2.37 8.45
N TRP A 241 -23.88 3.53 8.24
CA TRP A 241 -22.61 3.88 8.89
C TRP A 241 -22.64 3.67 10.42
N GLY A 242 -23.76 4.02 11.07
CA GLY A 242 -23.92 3.79 12.51
C GLY A 242 -23.81 2.31 12.90
N ALA A 243 -24.27 1.40 12.04
CA ALA A 243 -24.10 -0.03 12.22
C ALA A 243 -22.63 -0.45 12.03
N ASN A 244 -21.92 0.12 11.05
CA ASN A 244 -20.49 -0.16 10.84
C ASN A 244 -19.62 0.35 11.99
N ILE A 245 -19.87 1.54 12.54
CA ILE A 245 -19.16 2.00 13.74
C ILE A 245 -19.48 1.13 14.94
N LYS A 246 -20.76 0.79 15.14
CA LYS A 246 -21.15 -0.10 16.23
C LYS A 246 -20.46 -1.46 16.08
N LEU A 247 -20.41 -2.01 14.88
CA LEU A 247 -19.70 -3.24 14.56
C LEU A 247 -18.21 -3.13 14.87
N LEU A 248 -17.55 -2.06 14.41
CA LEU A 248 -16.14 -1.77 14.68
C LEU A 248 -15.86 -1.73 16.18
N LEU A 249 -16.68 -1.01 16.95
CA LEU A 249 -16.50 -0.87 18.40
C LEU A 249 -16.76 -2.19 19.14
N ILE A 250 -17.75 -2.97 18.71
CA ILE A 250 -18.03 -4.29 19.28
C ILE A 250 -16.87 -5.24 19.01
N THR A 251 -16.40 -5.34 17.76
CA THR A 251 -15.32 -6.25 17.39
C THR A 251 -14.00 -5.81 18.01
N PHE A 252 -13.76 -4.50 18.12
CA PHE A 252 -12.68 -3.92 18.90
C PHE A 252 -12.73 -4.35 20.37
N GLY A 253 -13.89 -4.22 21.02
CA GLY A 253 -14.07 -4.60 22.43
C GLY A 253 -13.88 -6.10 22.67
N ILE A 254 -14.45 -6.95 21.80
CA ILE A 254 -14.32 -8.41 21.88
C ILE A 254 -12.86 -8.82 21.71
N SER A 255 -12.19 -8.32 20.66
CA SER A 255 -10.77 -8.65 20.43
C SER A 255 -9.89 -8.14 21.55
N GLY A 256 -10.13 -6.91 22.02
CA GLY A 256 -9.40 -6.34 23.15
C GLY A 256 -9.54 -7.15 24.42
N PHE A 257 -10.76 -7.52 24.78
CA PHE A 257 -11.03 -8.36 25.94
C PHE A 257 -10.33 -9.72 25.83
N TYR A 258 -10.41 -10.36 24.65
CA TYR A 258 -9.71 -11.62 24.40
C TYR A 258 -8.18 -11.45 24.55
N THR A 259 -7.60 -10.39 23.99
CA THR A 259 -6.17 -10.07 24.14
C THR A 259 -5.75 -9.90 25.59
N LEU A 260 -6.57 -9.24 26.42
CA LEU A 260 -6.33 -9.12 27.85
C LEU A 260 -6.42 -10.47 28.56
N CYS A 261 -7.41 -11.31 28.23
CA CYS A 261 -7.52 -12.68 28.75
C CYS A 261 -6.30 -13.53 28.39
N THR A 262 -5.77 -13.43 27.17
CA THR A 262 -4.55 -14.17 26.78
C THR A 262 -3.29 -13.69 27.49
N TYR A 263 -3.28 -12.47 28.06
CA TYR A 263 -2.19 -12.02 28.92
C TYR A 263 -2.20 -12.79 30.24
N PHE A 264 -3.36 -12.94 30.87
CA PHE A 264 -3.49 -13.68 32.11
C PHE A 264 -3.41 -15.19 31.91
N PHE A 265 -3.93 -15.72 30.80
CA PHE A 265 -3.91 -17.15 30.49
C PHE A 265 -3.11 -17.44 29.21
N PRO A 266 -1.77 -17.51 29.27
CA PRO A 266 -0.92 -17.75 28.10
C PRO A 266 -1.25 -19.04 27.34
N VAL A 267 -1.81 -20.05 28.01
CA VAL A 267 -2.28 -21.31 27.40
C VAL A 267 -3.25 -21.07 26.24
N LEU A 268 -4.02 -19.98 26.28
CA LEU A 268 -4.95 -19.61 25.20
C LEU A 268 -4.25 -19.23 23.89
N ARG A 269 -2.94 -18.95 23.91
CA ARG A 269 -2.16 -18.61 22.71
C ARG A 269 -1.66 -19.82 21.93
N SER A 270 -1.69 -21.01 22.54
CA SER A 270 -1.12 -22.24 21.99
C SER A 270 -2.07 -23.42 22.22
N LEU A 271 -3.23 -23.42 21.56
CA LEU A 271 -4.20 -24.50 21.71
C LEU A 271 -3.75 -25.75 20.92
N PRO A 272 -3.57 -26.92 21.57
CA PRO A 272 -3.09 -28.13 20.91
C PRO A 272 -4.23 -28.86 20.15
N ILE A 273 -4.78 -28.21 19.12
CA ILE A 273 -5.94 -28.74 18.36
C ILE A 273 -5.64 -30.06 17.62
N PHE A 274 -4.37 -30.33 17.30
CA PHE A 274 -3.90 -31.55 16.64
C PHE A 274 -3.24 -32.53 17.62
N GLY A 275 -3.43 -32.35 18.93
CA GLY A 275 -2.81 -33.13 19.99
C GLY A 275 -1.53 -32.49 20.54
N THR A 276 -1.16 -32.89 21.76
CA THR A 276 -0.04 -32.29 22.51
C THR A 276 1.31 -32.53 21.84
N TYR A 277 1.52 -33.72 21.26
CA TYR A 277 2.77 -34.05 20.56
C TYR A 277 3.01 -33.19 19.31
N ALA A 278 1.96 -32.94 18.52
CA ALA A 278 2.05 -32.09 17.32
C ALA A 278 2.34 -30.63 17.71
N ALA A 279 1.70 -30.14 18.78
CA ALA A 279 1.93 -28.79 19.30
C ALA A 279 3.35 -28.61 19.87
N SER A 280 3.79 -29.48 20.79
CA SER A 280 5.07 -29.30 21.49
C SER A 280 6.30 -29.59 20.63
N THR A 281 6.20 -30.57 19.72
CA THR A 281 7.35 -31.05 18.95
C THR A 281 7.41 -30.42 17.56
N TRP A 282 6.26 -30.20 16.93
CA TRP A 282 6.18 -29.77 15.53
C TRP A 282 5.57 -28.37 15.35
N LEU A 283 5.25 -27.68 16.45
CA LEU A 283 4.65 -26.34 16.45
C LEU A 283 3.31 -26.26 15.69
N TRP A 284 2.59 -27.38 15.64
CA TRP A 284 1.23 -27.45 15.10
C TRP A 284 0.20 -27.22 16.21
N ASP A 285 0.20 -26.00 16.74
CA ASP A 285 -0.81 -25.45 17.64
C ASP A 285 -1.68 -24.42 16.90
N LEU A 286 -2.78 -23.99 17.52
CA LEU A 286 -3.62 -22.90 17.04
C LEU A 286 -3.54 -21.73 18.02
N ASN A 287 -3.16 -20.56 17.51
CA ASN A 287 -3.31 -19.31 18.23
C ASN A 287 -4.64 -18.64 17.81
N PRO A 288 -5.70 -18.67 18.63
CA PRO A 288 -7.03 -18.17 18.26
C PRO A 288 -7.13 -16.63 18.37
N SER A 289 -6.07 -15.90 18.01
CA SER A 289 -6.11 -14.44 17.96
C SER A 289 -7.14 -13.98 16.92
N LEU A 290 -8.10 -13.19 17.38
CA LEU A 290 -9.09 -12.56 16.51
C LEU A 290 -8.45 -11.56 15.55
N ALA A 291 -7.33 -10.94 15.92
CA ALA A 291 -6.58 -10.11 15.00
C ALA A 291 -6.00 -10.92 13.83
N TYR A 292 -5.50 -12.14 14.04
CA TYR A 292 -5.05 -12.98 12.92
C TYR A 292 -6.20 -13.42 12.02
N VAL A 293 -7.37 -13.69 12.59
CA VAL A 293 -8.59 -13.91 11.80
C VAL A 293 -8.92 -12.64 11.00
N GLY A 294 -8.85 -11.46 11.61
CA GLY A 294 -9.02 -10.18 10.92
C GLY A 294 -8.02 -9.96 9.79
N GLN A 295 -6.73 -10.24 10.01
CA GLN A 295 -5.70 -10.21 8.98
C GLN A 295 -6.06 -11.16 7.82
N GLY A 296 -6.51 -12.38 8.14
CA GLY A 296 -6.96 -13.35 7.15
C GLY A 296 -8.14 -12.88 6.30
N ILE A 297 -9.12 -12.22 6.92
CA ILE A 297 -10.26 -11.62 6.22
C ILE A 297 -9.78 -10.53 5.25
N ILE A 298 -8.85 -9.67 5.67
CA ILE A 298 -8.28 -8.59 4.87
C ILE A 298 -7.45 -9.14 3.70
N MET A 299 -6.64 -10.17 3.95
CA MET A 299 -5.79 -10.81 2.92
C MET A 299 -6.59 -11.60 1.87
N GLY A 300 -7.80 -12.05 2.24
CA GLY A 300 -8.70 -12.79 1.39
C GLY A 300 -8.35 -14.29 1.24
N PRO A 301 -9.31 -15.10 0.78
CA PRO A 301 -9.21 -16.56 0.80
C PRO A 301 -8.08 -17.13 -0.04
N ALA A 302 -7.81 -16.57 -1.23
CA ALA A 302 -6.77 -17.09 -2.11
C ALA A 302 -5.39 -17.00 -1.46
N THR A 303 -5.05 -15.83 -0.92
CA THR A 303 -3.77 -15.57 -0.24
C THR A 303 -3.61 -16.48 0.97
N THR A 304 -4.63 -16.59 1.82
CA THR A 304 -4.56 -17.39 3.04
C THR A 304 -4.49 -18.89 2.75
N LEU A 305 -5.17 -19.38 1.70
CA LEU A 305 -5.06 -20.78 1.29
C LEU A 305 -3.69 -21.11 0.71
N HIS A 306 -3.06 -20.19 -0.03
CA HIS A 306 -1.69 -20.35 -0.49
C HIS A 306 -0.70 -20.33 0.68
N MET A 307 -0.93 -19.51 1.71
CA MET A 307 -0.17 -19.59 2.97
C MET A 307 -0.38 -20.94 3.68
N LEU A 308 -1.61 -21.44 3.76
CA LEU A 308 -1.87 -22.77 4.34
C LEU A 308 -1.13 -23.86 3.58
N LEU A 309 -1.14 -23.81 2.24
CA LEU A 309 -0.35 -24.72 1.40
C LEU A 309 1.13 -24.65 1.76
N GLY A 310 1.67 -23.44 1.94
CA GLY A 310 3.03 -23.24 2.44
C GLY A 310 3.27 -23.86 3.81
N ALA A 311 2.34 -23.71 4.75
CA ALA A 311 2.46 -24.32 6.07
C ALA A 311 2.44 -25.86 5.99
N VAL A 312 1.55 -26.43 5.19
CA VAL A 312 1.49 -27.89 4.98
C VAL A 312 2.76 -28.42 4.33
N VAL A 313 3.24 -27.78 3.26
CA VAL A 313 4.46 -28.21 2.55
C VAL A 313 5.71 -28.01 3.42
N GLY A 314 5.87 -26.84 4.02
CA GLY A 314 7.02 -26.50 4.85
C GLY A 314 7.04 -27.28 6.16
N TRP A 315 6.01 -27.10 7.00
CA TRP A 315 5.97 -27.67 8.34
C TRP A 315 5.43 -29.10 8.41
N GLY A 316 4.52 -29.47 7.50
CA GLY A 316 3.91 -30.81 7.49
C GLY A 316 4.74 -31.86 6.75
N ILE A 317 5.51 -31.46 5.73
CA ILE A 317 6.26 -32.38 4.87
C ILE A 317 7.78 -32.16 5.01
N LEU A 318 8.27 -30.98 4.66
CA LEU A 318 9.71 -30.72 4.57
C LEU A 318 10.40 -30.71 5.93
N SER A 319 9.78 -30.15 6.96
CA SER A 319 10.34 -30.10 8.32
C SER A 319 10.54 -31.51 8.91
N PRO A 320 9.52 -32.40 8.93
CA PRO A 320 9.72 -33.79 9.33
C PRO A 320 10.73 -34.56 8.50
N LEU A 321 10.73 -34.35 7.19
CA LEU A 321 11.68 -34.98 6.28
C LEU A 321 13.12 -34.57 6.61
N ALA A 322 13.38 -33.27 6.76
CA ALA A 322 14.70 -32.74 7.07
C ALA A 322 15.22 -33.24 8.43
N LYS A 323 14.32 -33.36 9.42
CA LYS A 323 14.64 -33.89 10.74
C LYS A 323 14.94 -35.39 10.69
N HIS A 324 14.11 -36.18 10.01
CA HIS A 324 14.27 -37.64 9.87
C HIS A 324 15.55 -38.02 9.10
N MET A 325 15.88 -37.25 8.06
CA MET A 325 17.08 -37.48 7.25
C MET A 325 18.37 -36.93 7.87
N GLY A 326 18.29 -36.30 9.05
CA GLY A 326 19.44 -35.76 9.77
C GLY A 326 20.04 -34.48 9.16
N TRP A 327 19.32 -33.80 8.25
CA TRP A 327 19.78 -32.53 7.65
C TRP A 327 19.67 -31.36 8.62
N ALA A 328 18.75 -31.45 9.58
CA ALA A 328 18.53 -30.47 10.64
C ALA A 328 18.44 -31.17 12.02
N PRO A 329 19.58 -31.44 12.68
CA PRO A 329 19.63 -32.25 13.89
C PRO A 329 19.11 -31.54 15.15
N GLY A 330 19.04 -30.19 15.15
CA GLY A 330 18.59 -29.39 16.29
C GLY A 330 17.08 -29.48 16.57
N PRO A 331 16.60 -28.91 17.68
CA PRO A 331 15.17 -28.83 17.98
C PRO A 331 14.38 -28.21 16.83
N VAL A 332 13.14 -28.66 16.56
CA VAL A 332 12.34 -28.15 15.43
C VAL A 332 12.14 -26.63 15.51
N SER A 333 12.02 -26.07 16.71
CA SER A 333 11.84 -24.63 16.97
C SER A 333 13.09 -23.78 16.73
N ASP A 334 14.27 -24.38 16.59
CA ASP A 334 15.53 -23.66 16.46
C ASP A 334 15.74 -23.10 15.04
N TRP A 335 16.25 -21.87 14.96
CA TRP A 335 16.43 -21.14 13.70
C TRP A 335 17.76 -21.45 13.00
N GLU A 336 18.75 -21.98 13.72
CA GLU A 336 20.08 -22.24 13.15
C GLU A 336 20.26 -23.72 12.76
N THR A 337 19.99 -24.62 13.71
CA THR A 337 20.24 -26.07 13.56
C THR A 337 18.95 -26.89 13.43
N GLY A 338 17.80 -26.26 13.67
CA GLY A 338 16.48 -26.85 13.62
C GLY A 338 15.87 -26.92 12.22
N SER A 339 14.85 -27.76 12.07
CA SER A 339 14.13 -27.89 10.80
C SER A 339 13.36 -26.62 10.42
N LYS A 340 12.98 -25.78 11.39
CA LYS A 340 12.48 -24.41 11.17
C LYS A 340 13.47 -23.56 10.38
N GLY A 341 14.74 -23.52 10.78
CA GLY A 341 15.79 -22.82 10.02
C GLY A 341 15.98 -23.40 8.62
N TRP A 342 15.96 -24.72 8.49
CA TRP A 342 16.14 -25.41 7.21
C TRP A 342 15.06 -25.07 6.18
N ILE A 343 13.78 -25.09 6.56
CA ILE A 343 12.67 -24.79 5.63
C ILE A 343 12.63 -23.31 5.21
N VAL A 344 13.20 -22.41 6.01
CA VAL A 344 13.29 -20.98 5.66
C VAL A 344 14.14 -20.79 4.40
N TRP A 345 15.22 -21.56 4.22
CA TRP A 345 16.04 -21.48 2.99
C TRP A 345 15.24 -21.83 1.73
N VAL A 346 14.39 -22.86 1.80
CA VAL A 346 13.50 -23.23 0.70
C VAL A 346 12.45 -22.14 0.45
N SER A 347 11.87 -21.59 1.53
CA SER A 347 10.93 -20.47 1.46
C SER A 347 11.55 -19.23 0.80
N LEU A 348 12.77 -18.86 1.19
CA LEU A 348 13.51 -17.72 0.62
C LEU A 348 13.75 -17.86 -0.87
N ALA A 349 14.10 -19.06 -1.32
CA ALA A 349 14.30 -19.35 -2.74
C ALA A 349 13.00 -19.18 -3.55
N ILE A 350 11.86 -19.60 -2.98
CA ILE A 350 10.54 -19.35 -3.56
C ILE A 350 10.25 -17.84 -3.64
N MET A 351 10.49 -17.09 -2.55
CA MET A 351 10.28 -15.63 -2.55
C MET A 351 11.13 -14.93 -3.59
N LEU A 352 12.41 -15.30 -3.69
CA LEU A 352 13.35 -14.69 -4.62
C LEU A 352 12.93 -14.99 -6.06
N ALA A 353 12.62 -16.25 -6.38
CA ALA A 353 12.17 -16.64 -7.71
C ALA A 353 10.88 -15.93 -8.13
N ASP A 354 9.88 -15.89 -7.24
CA ASP A 354 8.61 -15.20 -7.49
C ASP A 354 8.82 -13.69 -7.71
N SER A 355 9.66 -13.06 -6.88
CA SER A 355 9.98 -11.63 -6.99
C SER A 355 10.71 -11.32 -8.30
N VAL A 356 11.70 -12.14 -8.69
CA VAL A 356 12.44 -11.95 -9.94
C VAL A 356 11.51 -12.09 -11.14
N VAL A 357 10.68 -13.13 -11.19
CA VAL A 357 9.78 -13.38 -12.33
C VAL A 357 8.70 -12.30 -12.43
N SER A 358 8.04 -11.97 -11.32
CA SER A 358 6.97 -10.96 -11.29
C SER A 358 7.49 -9.57 -11.66
N LEU A 359 8.60 -9.12 -11.05
CA LEU A 359 9.19 -7.81 -11.34
C LEU A 359 9.78 -7.76 -12.74
N SER A 360 10.41 -8.84 -13.23
CA SER A 360 10.88 -8.91 -14.62
C SER A 360 9.72 -8.80 -15.60
N TYR A 361 8.60 -9.47 -15.35
CA TYR A 361 7.42 -9.34 -16.20
C TYR A 361 6.91 -7.90 -16.23
N ILE A 362 6.78 -7.25 -15.07
CA ILE A 362 6.33 -5.86 -14.96
C ILE A 362 7.30 -4.89 -15.67
N ALA A 363 8.61 -5.12 -15.52
CA ALA A 363 9.64 -4.28 -16.12
C ALA A 363 9.73 -4.44 -17.65
N PHE A 364 9.67 -5.68 -18.15
CA PHE A 364 9.89 -5.96 -19.57
C PHE A 364 8.62 -5.96 -20.41
N ARG A 365 7.42 -6.16 -19.83
CA ARG A 365 6.17 -6.17 -20.60
C ARG A 365 5.98 -4.88 -21.43
N PRO A 366 6.17 -3.66 -20.89
CA PRO A 366 6.06 -2.44 -21.68
C PRO A 366 7.12 -2.36 -22.79
N LEU A 367 8.33 -2.86 -22.53
CA LEU A 367 9.42 -2.86 -23.52
C LEU A 367 9.13 -3.82 -24.68
N VAL A 368 8.59 -5.00 -24.39
CA VAL A 368 8.28 -6.02 -25.41
C VAL A 368 7.07 -5.62 -26.25
N GLN A 369 6.01 -5.11 -25.62
CA GLN A 369 4.81 -4.66 -26.33
C GLN A 369 5.10 -3.46 -27.23
N ASN A 370 6.01 -2.58 -26.83
CA ASN A 370 6.37 -1.37 -27.58
C ASN A 370 7.67 -1.53 -28.38
N ALA A 371 8.30 -2.70 -28.40
CA ALA A 371 9.49 -2.95 -29.20
C ALA A 371 9.27 -2.66 -30.70
N PRO A 372 8.13 -3.01 -31.33
CA PRO A 372 7.91 -2.75 -32.75
C PRO A 372 7.83 -1.24 -33.07
N SER A 373 7.16 -0.46 -32.22
CA SER A 373 6.99 0.99 -32.39
C SER A 373 8.29 1.75 -32.10
N TYR A 374 9.08 1.31 -31.12
CA TYR A 374 10.38 1.89 -30.82
C TYR A 374 11.42 1.59 -31.92
N VAL A 375 11.46 0.34 -32.40
CA VAL A 375 12.33 -0.07 -33.52
C VAL A 375 11.93 0.65 -34.80
N ALA A 376 10.64 0.82 -35.07
CA ALA A 376 10.16 1.61 -36.21
C ALA A 376 10.61 3.09 -36.12
N SER A 377 10.47 3.70 -34.95
CA SER A 377 10.88 5.10 -34.70
C SER A 377 12.39 5.31 -34.83
N VAL A 378 13.19 4.36 -34.31
CA VAL A 378 14.66 4.39 -34.42
C VAL A 378 15.11 4.13 -35.86
N ARG A 379 14.45 3.19 -36.56
CA ARG A 379 14.71 2.90 -37.98
C ARG A 379 14.38 4.11 -38.87
N GLN A 380 13.28 4.82 -38.59
CA GLN A 380 12.88 6.03 -39.30
C GLN A 380 13.86 7.20 -39.04
N LYS A 381 14.33 7.37 -37.79
CA LYS A 381 15.37 8.38 -37.45
C LYS A 381 16.73 8.06 -38.07
N LEU A 382 17.09 6.78 -38.16
CA LEU A 382 18.32 6.33 -38.84
C LEU A 382 18.25 6.49 -40.36
N GLN A 383 17.06 6.39 -40.95
CA GLN A 383 16.86 6.52 -42.39
C GLN A 383 16.85 7.98 -42.89
N HIS A 384 16.53 8.96 -42.02
CA HIS A 384 16.33 10.35 -42.45
C HIS A 384 17.34 11.42 -42.01
N GLY A 385 18.38 11.14 -41.20
CA GLY A 385 19.52 12.08 -41.18
C GLY A 385 20.43 12.14 -39.94
N SER A 386 21.73 12.08 -40.24
CA SER A 386 22.93 12.50 -39.50
C SER A 386 23.08 12.07 -38.04
N VAL A 387 24.05 11.16 -37.82
CA VAL A 387 24.56 10.68 -36.52
C VAL A 387 24.93 11.82 -35.55
N LYS A 388 25.17 13.05 -36.05
CA LYS A 388 25.42 14.25 -35.22
C LYS A 388 24.17 14.81 -34.51
N GLY A 389 22.95 14.45 -34.92
CA GLY A 389 21.70 14.85 -34.26
C GLY A 389 21.38 14.02 -33.00
N LEU A 390 21.95 12.82 -32.87
CA LEU A 390 21.72 11.94 -31.71
C LEU A 390 22.39 12.45 -30.42
N PHE A 391 23.46 13.25 -30.56
CA PHE A 391 24.26 13.80 -29.46
C PHE A 391 23.93 15.27 -29.14
N ARG A 392 23.03 15.92 -29.88
CA ARG A 392 22.59 17.29 -29.58
C ARG A 392 21.29 17.23 -28.78
N SER A 393 21.43 17.10 -27.47
CA SER A 393 20.33 17.14 -26.50
C SER A 393 19.58 18.47 -26.62
N GLN A 394 18.39 18.45 -27.20
CA GLN A 394 17.33 19.41 -26.90
C GLN A 394 16.40 18.75 -25.89
N SER A 395 16.46 19.27 -24.66
CA SER A 395 15.55 18.97 -23.58
C SER A 395 14.18 19.56 -23.90
N THR A 396 13.26 18.75 -24.43
CA THR A 396 11.80 19.00 -24.33
C THR A 396 11.03 17.77 -24.81
N GLY A 397 10.10 17.29 -23.98
CA GLY A 397 9.04 16.35 -24.38
C GLY A 397 9.30 14.89 -23.99
N TYR A 398 8.65 14.45 -22.92
CA TYR A 398 8.54 13.03 -22.56
C TYR A 398 7.63 12.32 -23.58
N THR A 399 8.12 11.27 -24.25
CA THR A 399 7.34 10.46 -25.19
C THR A 399 6.22 9.72 -24.45
N ALA A 400 4.97 10.07 -24.72
CA ALA A 400 3.82 9.32 -24.23
C ALA A 400 3.74 7.95 -24.93
N VAL A 401 3.50 6.90 -24.14
CA VAL A 401 3.27 5.54 -24.64
C VAL A 401 1.76 5.39 -24.84
N ARG A 402 1.30 5.45 -26.09
CA ARG A 402 -0.08 5.12 -26.45
C ARG A 402 -0.31 3.64 -26.18
N MET A 403 -1.26 3.34 -25.30
CA MET A 403 -1.86 2.02 -25.18
C MET A 403 -3.08 2.04 -26.11
N SER A 404 -3.05 1.23 -27.18
CA SER A 404 -4.19 1.11 -28.09
C SER A 404 -5.32 0.39 -27.36
N GLU A 405 -6.26 1.15 -26.82
CA GLU A 405 -7.61 0.65 -26.57
C GLU A 405 -8.38 0.71 -27.90
N ASP A 406 -8.92 -0.43 -28.33
CA ASP A 406 -9.91 -0.49 -29.40
C ASP A 406 -11.16 0.28 -28.94
N ASP A 407 -11.28 1.57 -29.31
CA ASP A 407 -12.52 2.34 -29.16
C ASP A 407 -13.51 1.87 -30.25
N PRO A 408 -14.70 1.33 -29.91
CA PRO A 408 -15.68 0.88 -30.90
C PRO A 408 -16.35 2.01 -31.69
N ARG A 409 -16.01 3.29 -31.43
CA ARG A 409 -16.77 4.44 -31.93
C ARG A 409 -16.44 4.91 -33.35
N ASP A 410 -15.42 4.37 -34.01
CA ASP A 410 -15.12 4.71 -35.41
C ASP A 410 -15.52 3.58 -36.38
N SER A 411 -16.83 3.41 -36.58
CA SER A 411 -17.33 2.55 -37.64
C SER A 411 -18.54 3.14 -38.37
N THR A 412 -18.44 4.40 -38.81
CA THR A 412 -19.30 4.92 -39.90
C THR A 412 -18.73 6.20 -40.53
N ALA A 413 -17.83 6.08 -41.52
CA ALA A 413 -17.70 7.12 -42.55
C ALA A 413 -17.06 6.57 -43.83
N GLY A 414 -17.68 6.90 -44.96
CA GLY A 414 -17.45 6.33 -46.27
C GLY A 414 -16.07 6.53 -46.90
N ARG A 415 -15.79 5.61 -47.81
CA ARG A 415 -14.84 5.73 -48.93
C ARG A 415 -14.94 7.12 -49.60
N ASN A 416 -13.81 7.82 -49.68
CA ASN A 416 -13.26 8.45 -50.89
C ASN A 416 -12.27 9.55 -50.47
N SER A 417 -10.99 9.41 -50.87
CA SER A 417 -10.21 10.42 -51.61
C SER A 417 -8.71 10.19 -51.44
N LEU A 418 -8.08 9.73 -52.53
CA LEU A 418 -6.65 9.87 -52.79
C LEU A 418 -6.31 11.36 -52.99
N SER A 419 -6.07 12.10 -51.91
CA SER A 419 -5.47 13.45 -52.02
C SER A 419 -5.08 14.00 -50.65
N GLN A 420 -3.92 13.59 -50.12
CA GLN A 420 -3.16 14.37 -49.12
C GLN A 420 -1.72 13.82 -49.00
N LEU A 421 -0.97 13.94 -50.10
CA LEU A 421 0.49 13.81 -50.14
C LEU A 421 1.11 15.21 -49.98
N LEU A 422 0.92 15.83 -48.81
CA LEU A 422 1.67 17.00 -48.36
C LEU A 422 1.84 16.89 -46.83
N PRO A 423 3.02 17.22 -46.27
CA PRO A 423 3.24 17.14 -44.83
C PRO A 423 2.49 18.30 -44.15
N ASN A 424 1.37 18.01 -43.50
CA ASN A 424 0.74 18.95 -42.57
C ASN A 424 1.56 19.01 -41.26
N PRO A 425 1.70 20.18 -40.63
CA PRO A 425 2.36 20.35 -39.33
C PRO A 425 1.49 19.86 -38.15
N THR A 426 0.64 18.84 -38.35
CA THR A 426 -0.30 18.32 -37.35
C THR A 426 0.36 17.46 -36.26
N PHE A 427 1.63 17.07 -36.44
CA PHE A 427 2.35 16.27 -35.43
C PHE A 427 2.56 16.98 -34.09
N GLN A 428 2.41 18.30 -34.04
CA GLN A 428 2.53 19.09 -32.81
C GLN A 428 1.16 19.46 -32.23
N GLN A 429 0.10 19.37 -33.04
CA GLN A 429 -1.25 19.80 -32.67
C GLN A 429 -2.02 18.69 -31.96
N ASP A 430 -1.78 17.41 -32.31
CA ASP A 430 -2.37 16.25 -31.60
C ASP A 430 -1.76 16.04 -30.20
N ASP A 431 -0.44 16.14 -30.06
CA ASP A 431 0.23 16.09 -28.74
C ASP A 431 -0.23 17.24 -27.82
N ASP A 432 -0.38 18.46 -28.37
CA ASP A 432 -0.87 19.61 -27.61
C ASP A 432 -2.37 19.49 -27.23
N HIS A 433 -3.19 18.78 -28.01
CA HIS A 433 -4.61 18.57 -27.71
C HIS A 433 -4.81 17.49 -26.63
N GLU A 434 -4.09 16.36 -26.73
CA GLU A 434 -4.12 15.30 -25.71
C GLU A 434 -3.52 15.78 -24.36
N LEU A 435 -2.45 16.59 -24.39
CA LEU A 435 -1.90 17.22 -23.17
C LEU A 435 -2.90 18.16 -22.50
N ARG A 436 -3.72 18.87 -23.29
CA ARG A 436 -4.78 19.77 -22.77
C ARG A 436 -5.95 19.01 -22.15
N GLU A 437 -6.29 17.81 -22.64
CA GLU A 437 -7.35 16.98 -22.04
C GLU A 437 -6.94 16.45 -20.65
N TRP A 438 -5.71 15.97 -20.48
CA TRP A 438 -5.23 15.51 -19.17
C TRP A 438 -5.08 16.64 -18.15
N ASP A 439 -4.72 17.83 -18.60
CA ASP A 439 -4.65 19.00 -17.73
C ASP A 439 -6.07 19.46 -17.26
N GLN A 440 -7.15 19.04 -17.94
CA GLN A 440 -8.54 19.22 -17.48
C GLN A 440 -8.98 18.15 -16.47
N ASP A 441 -8.44 16.93 -16.56
CA ASP A 441 -8.71 15.82 -15.64
C ASP A 441 -7.90 15.92 -14.32
N ASP A 442 -6.96 16.85 -14.20
CA ASP A 442 -6.10 17.03 -13.02
C ASP A 442 -6.60 18.11 -12.03
N ALA A 443 -6.06 18.11 -10.82
CA ALA A 443 -6.34 19.11 -9.79
C ALA A 443 -5.83 20.50 -10.23
N PRO A 444 -6.50 21.59 -9.80
CA PRO A 444 -6.08 22.95 -10.10
C PRO A 444 -4.59 23.17 -9.76
N PRO A 445 -3.84 23.97 -10.56
CA PRO A 445 -2.39 24.16 -10.36
C PRO A 445 -2.01 24.64 -8.95
N GLU A 446 -2.90 25.36 -8.26
CA GLU A 446 -2.72 25.84 -6.89
C GLU A 446 -2.75 24.72 -5.84
N GLN A 447 -3.42 23.61 -6.14
CA GLN A 447 -3.55 22.43 -5.28
C GLN A 447 -2.44 21.40 -5.51
N LEU A 448 -1.65 21.55 -6.59
CA LEU A 448 -0.53 20.69 -6.89
C LEU A 448 0.70 21.02 -6.02
N VAL A 449 1.56 20.03 -5.82
CA VAL A 449 2.87 20.25 -5.20
C VAL A 449 3.78 20.91 -6.24
N GLY A 450 4.25 22.11 -5.95
CA GLY A 450 5.09 22.86 -6.89
C GLY A 450 6.39 22.14 -7.25
N SER A 451 6.78 22.19 -8.53
CA SER A 451 7.99 21.51 -9.03
C SER A 451 9.27 21.93 -8.30
N LYS A 452 9.36 23.19 -7.87
CA LYS A 452 10.48 23.68 -7.04
C LYS A 452 10.56 22.95 -5.70
N THR A 453 9.42 22.76 -5.03
CA THR A 453 9.32 22.01 -3.77
C THR A 453 9.75 20.57 -3.96
N VAL A 454 9.35 19.93 -5.07
CA VAL A 454 9.76 18.56 -5.40
C VAL A 454 11.26 18.46 -5.65
N SER A 455 11.83 19.30 -6.52
CA SER A 455 13.26 19.24 -6.85
C SER A 455 14.14 19.53 -5.65
N ILE A 456 13.84 20.59 -4.89
CA ILE A 456 14.59 20.94 -3.67
C ILE A 456 14.38 19.87 -2.59
N GLY A 457 13.15 19.41 -2.39
CA GLY A 457 12.80 18.38 -1.42
C GLY A 457 13.47 17.05 -1.72
N LEU A 458 13.61 16.66 -2.99
CA LEU A 458 14.24 15.41 -3.39
C LEU A 458 15.75 15.46 -3.11
N VAL A 459 16.42 16.55 -3.50
CA VAL A 459 17.84 16.73 -3.20
C VAL A 459 18.07 16.75 -1.69
N LEU A 460 17.26 17.52 -0.94
CA LEU A 460 17.39 17.62 0.51
C LEU A 460 17.13 16.29 1.20
N SER A 461 16.07 15.56 0.82
CA SER A 461 15.75 14.25 1.40
C SER A 461 16.81 13.20 1.11
N ILE A 462 17.40 13.19 -0.09
CA ILE A 462 18.53 12.32 -0.42
C ILE A 462 19.74 12.68 0.45
N LEU A 463 20.09 13.96 0.59
CA LEU A 463 21.20 14.39 1.43
C LEU A 463 20.98 14.03 2.91
N ILE A 464 19.75 14.22 3.41
CA ILE A 464 19.37 13.82 4.78
C ILE A 464 19.49 12.30 4.95
N CYS A 465 19.03 11.51 3.98
CA CYS A 465 19.17 10.05 4.01
C CYS A 465 20.65 9.63 4.05
N VAL A 466 21.48 10.21 3.15
CA VAL A 466 22.93 9.92 3.09
C VAL A 466 23.60 10.26 4.43
N ALA A 467 23.36 11.47 4.95
CA ALA A 467 23.92 11.92 6.21
C ALA A 467 23.46 11.05 7.39
N SER A 468 22.18 10.69 7.45
CA SER A 468 21.62 9.90 8.55
C SER A 468 22.20 8.49 8.60
N ILE A 469 22.38 7.84 7.45
CA ILE A 469 22.99 6.52 7.36
C ILE A 469 24.47 6.60 7.79
N HIS A 470 25.19 7.63 7.34
CA HIS A 470 26.59 7.84 7.73
C HIS A 470 26.75 8.16 9.23
N ILE A 471 25.85 8.95 9.82
CA ILE A 471 25.83 9.22 11.27
C ILE A 471 25.53 7.95 12.08
N THR A 472 24.64 7.09 11.55
CA THR A 472 24.20 5.87 12.25
C THR A 472 25.28 4.80 12.25
N PHE A 473 25.85 4.50 11.08
CA PHE A 473 26.76 3.37 10.86
C PHE A 473 28.24 3.76 10.66
N GLY A 474 28.55 5.05 10.53
CA GLY A 474 29.93 5.53 10.33
C GLY A 474 30.57 4.93 9.08
N ASP A 475 31.79 4.43 9.24
CA ASP A 475 32.59 3.84 8.16
C ASP A 475 32.20 2.39 7.82
N LEU A 476 31.29 1.76 8.59
CA LEU A 476 30.83 0.40 8.32
C LEU A 476 30.05 0.32 6.99
N VAL A 477 29.37 1.41 6.61
CA VAL A 477 28.63 1.52 5.35
C VAL A 477 29.29 2.59 4.50
N PRO A 478 30.03 2.22 3.44
CA PRO A 478 30.76 3.19 2.65
C PRO A 478 29.81 4.10 1.85
N LEU A 479 30.19 5.36 1.68
CA LEU A 479 29.34 6.39 1.06
C LEU A 479 28.86 6.02 -0.35
N TYR A 480 29.69 5.35 -1.15
CA TYR A 480 29.30 4.94 -2.50
C TYR A 480 28.15 3.91 -2.46
N ALA A 481 28.18 2.97 -1.51
CA ALA A 481 27.16 1.95 -1.34
C ALA A 481 25.83 2.59 -0.93
N ASN A 482 25.89 3.57 -0.04
CA ASN A 482 24.73 4.35 0.40
C ASN A 482 24.08 5.12 -0.78
N ILE A 483 24.87 5.85 -1.57
CA ILE A 483 24.37 6.61 -2.72
C ILE A 483 23.74 5.66 -3.76
N ILE A 484 24.40 4.55 -4.07
CA ILE A 484 23.87 3.54 -5.01
C ILE A 484 22.56 2.95 -4.50
N ALA A 485 22.44 2.69 -3.18
CA ALA A 485 21.24 2.12 -2.60
C ALA A 485 20.04 3.06 -2.76
N ILE A 486 20.22 4.37 -2.53
CA ILE A 486 19.17 5.37 -2.70
C ILE A 486 18.78 5.50 -4.17
N LEU A 487 19.75 5.58 -5.10
CA LEU A 487 19.45 5.66 -6.53
C LEU A 487 18.65 4.45 -7.03
N MET A 488 19.05 3.26 -6.58
CA MET A 488 18.34 2.04 -6.89
C MET A 488 16.94 2.02 -6.25
N ALA A 489 16.78 2.47 -5.01
CA ALA A 489 15.49 2.58 -4.34
C ALA A 489 14.50 3.45 -5.14
N LEU A 490 14.95 4.57 -5.70
CA LEU A 490 14.14 5.42 -6.56
C LEU A 490 13.65 4.66 -7.80
N VAL A 491 14.54 3.94 -8.50
CA VAL A 491 14.16 3.15 -9.69
C VAL A 491 13.19 2.02 -9.32
N LEU A 492 13.48 1.27 -8.26
CA LEU A 492 12.64 0.15 -7.84
C LEU A 492 11.27 0.61 -7.32
N SER A 493 11.18 1.82 -6.74
CA SER A 493 9.91 2.40 -6.30
C SER A 493 8.93 2.66 -7.45
N ILE A 494 9.41 2.97 -8.66
CA ILE A 494 8.56 3.11 -9.86
C ILE A 494 7.84 1.80 -10.15
N MET A 495 8.57 0.67 -10.10
CA MET A 495 7.97 -0.65 -10.31
C MET A 495 7.00 -1.00 -9.19
N GLY A 496 7.34 -0.69 -7.94
CA GLY A 496 6.48 -0.92 -6.78
C GLY A 496 5.15 -0.18 -6.88
N VAL A 497 5.19 1.11 -7.22
CA VAL A 497 4.00 1.96 -7.43
C VAL A 497 3.10 1.42 -8.54
N ARG A 498 3.66 0.98 -9.67
CA ARG A 498 2.87 0.44 -10.79
C ARG A 498 2.22 -0.89 -10.43
N ALA A 499 3.00 -1.80 -9.83
CA ALA A 499 2.49 -3.07 -9.33
C ALA A 499 1.34 -2.87 -8.34
N LEU A 500 1.49 -1.91 -7.42
CA LEU A 500 0.47 -1.52 -6.46
C LEU A 500 -0.78 -0.94 -7.17
N GLY A 501 -0.61 -0.09 -8.17
CA GLY A 501 -1.72 0.49 -8.93
C GLY A 501 -2.53 -0.54 -9.72
N GLU A 502 -1.88 -1.60 -10.23
CA GLU A 502 -2.54 -2.66 -11.00
C GLU A 502 -3.15 -3.77 -10.12
N THR A 503 -2.46 -4.14 -9.04
CA THR A 503 -2.75 -5.39 -8.29
C THR A 503 -3.11 -5.18 -6.82
N ASP A 504 -3.07 -3.94 -6.33
CA ASP A 504 -3.25 -3.59 -4.91
C ASP A 504 -2.19 -4.16 -3.96
N LEU A 505 -1.13 -4.77 -4.50
CA LEU A 505 -0.02 -5.30 -3.75
C LEU A 505 1.25 -4.54 -4.11
N ASN A 506 1.86 -3.91 -3.11
CA ASN A 506 3.18 -3.32 -3.25
C ASN A 506 4.22 -4.45 -3.01
N PRO A 507 4.99 -4.90 -4.01
CA PRO A 507 5.93 -6.01 -3.89
C PRO A 507 7.22 -5.58 -3.16
N VAL A 508 7.07 -4.83 -2.07
CA VAL A 508 8.13 -4.24 -1.25
C VAL A 508 9.15 -5.29 -0.82
N SER A 509 8.65 -6.45 -0.40
CA SER A 509 9.47 -7.59 0.00
C SER A 509 10.32 -8.15 -1.14
N GLY A 510 9.82 -8.11 -2.38
CA GLY A 510 10.56 -8.58 -3.56
C GLY A 510 11.56 -7.55 -4.07
N ILE A 511 11.17 -6.27 -4.04
CA ILE A 511 12.02 -5.12 -4.36
C ILE A 511 13.27 -5.11 -3.47
N SER A 512 13.11 -5.28 -2.15
CA SER A 512 14.24 -5.30 -1.24
C SER A 512 15.17 -6.50 -1.46
N LYS A 513 14.64 -7.67 -1.85
CA LYS A 513 15.47 -8.86 -2.16
C LYS A 513 16.27 -8.70 -3.45
N LEU A 514 15.70 -8.04 -4.47
CA LEU A 514 16.47 -7.65 -5.66
C LEU A 514 17.58 -6.67 -5.30
N ALA A 515 17.31 -5.72 -4.41
CA ALA A 515 18.33 -4.82 -3.89
C ALA A 515 19.46 -5.59 -3.17
N GLN A 516 19.12 -6.56 -2.33
CA GLN A 516 20.10 -7.43 -1.67
C GLN A 516 20.93 -8.23 -2.68
N LEU A 517 20.33 -8.80 -3.72
CA LEU A 517 21.04 -9.54 -4.77
C LEU A 517 22.02 -8.63 -5.54
N PHE A 518 21.59 -7.41 -5.89
CA PHE A 518 22.43 -6.45 -6.59
C PHE A 518 23.65 -6.03 -5.74
N PHE A 519 23.44 -5.76 -4.46
CA PHE A 519 24.52 -5.37 -3.56
C PHE A 519 25.53 -6.48 -3.31
N ALA A 520 25.10 -7.74 -3.36
CA ALA A 520 26.02 -8.88 -3.29
C ALA A 520 27.01 -8.95 -4.46
N LEU A 521 26.66 -8.39 -5.62
CA LEU A 521 27.53 -8.35 -6.81
C LEU A 521 28.56 -7.21 -6.75
N ILE A 522 28.26 -6.15 -6.01
CA ILE A 522 29.07 -4.92 -5.99
C ILE A 522 29.98 -4.86 -4.76
N ILE A 523 29.53 -5.41 -3.64
CA ILE A 523 30.31 -5.39 -2.39
C ILE A 523 31.22 -6.63 -2.35
N PRO A 524 32.55 -6.45 -2.23
CA PRO A 524 33.47 -7.58 -2.10
C PRO A 524 33.15 -8.43 -0.89
N GLN A 525 33.11 -9.75 -1.07
CA GLN A 525 32.83 -10.70 0.02
C GLN A 525 33.96 -10.79 1.05
N SER A 526 35.13 -10.24 0.75
CA SER A 526 36.22 -10.04 1.72
C SER A 526 35.91 -8.98 2.78
N ASN A 527 34.92 -8.12 2.55
CA ASN A 527 34.50 -7.12 3.53
C ASN A 527 33.64 -7.79 4.61
N LYS A 528 34.10 -7.77 5.87
CA LYS A 528 33.36 -8.31 7.02
C LYS A 528 31.99 -7.66 7.23
N ALA A 529 31.81 -6.41 6.80
CA ALA A 529 30.55 -5.69 6.87
C ALA A 529 29.63 -5.96 5.65
N SER A 530 29.95 -6.91 4.76
CA SER A 530 29.17 -7.18 3.54
C SER A 530 27.69 -7.47 3.84
N VAL A 531 27.41 -8.28 4.87
CA VAL A 531 26.04 -8.62 5.31
C VAL A 531 25.32 -7.38 5.83
N LEU A 532 25.98 -6.54 6.64
CA LEU A 532 25.41 -5.29 7.13
C LEU A 532 25.09 -4.31 6.00
N ILE A 533 26.03 -4.09 5.07
CA ILE A 533 25.84 -3.21 3.92
C ILE A 533 24.66 -3.70 3.07
N ASN A 534 24.55 -5.02 2.89
CA ASN A 534 23.45 -5.65 2.17
C ASN A 534 22.09 -5.39 2.85
N LEU A 535 22.02 -5.57 4.18
CA LEU A 535 20.82 -5.28 4.97
C LEU A 535 20.42 -3.80 4.89
N VAL A 536 21.37 -2.87 5.04
CA VAL A 536 21.11 -1.43 4.93
C VAL A 536 20.60 -1.07 3.54
N ALA A 537 21.22 -1.59 2.47
CA ALA A 537 20.80 -1.30 1.10
C ALA A 537 19.39 -1.80 0.81
N GLY A 538 19.05 -3.01 1.25
CA GLY A 538 17.70 -3.53 1.10
C GLY A 538 16.68 -2.72 1.91
N ALA A 539 17.02 -2.26 3.13
CA ALA A 539 16.17 -1.41 3.96
C ALA A 539 15.85 -0.06 3.30
N VAL A 540 16.86 0.58 2.70
CA VAL A 540 16.68 1.83 1.95
C VAL A 540 15.75 1.60 0.75
N SER A 541 15.94 0.50 0.03
CA SER A 541 15.06 0.13 -1.08
C SER A 541 13.62 -0.16 -0.63
N GLU A 542 13.46 -0.81 0.52
CA GLU A 542 12.16 -1.10 1.12
C GLU A 542 11.42 0.21 1.46
N ALA A 543 12.10 1.10 2.19
CA ALA A 543 11.56 2.38 2.65
C ALA A 543 11.06 3.24 1.49
N GLY A 544 11.87 3.36 0.42
CA GLY A 544 11.54 4.17 -0.75
C GLY A 544 10.33 3.65 -1.52
N ALA A 545 10.29 2.35 -1.80
CA ALA A 545 9.19 1.73 -2.54
C ALA A 545 7.88 1.70 -1.74
N LEU A 546 7.96 1.48 -0.42
CA LEU A 546 6.82 1.49 0.47
C LEU A 546 6.18 2.88 0.53
N GLN A 547 6.95 3.92 0.89
CA GLN A 547 6.43 5.28 1.04
C GLN A 547 5.86 5.85 -0.27
N ALA A 548 6.54 5.59 -1.40
CA ALA A 548 6.05 6.02 -2.70
C ALA A 548 4.73 5.34 -3.06
N GLY A 549 4.62 4.03 -2.81
CA GLY A 549 3.37 3.29 -2.99
C GLY A 549 2.23 3.81 -2.13
N ASP A 550 2.50 4.05 -0.85
CA ASP A 550 1.51 4.52 0.10
C ASP A 550 0.97 5.90 -0.26
N LEU A 551 1.86 6.84 -0.64
CA LEU A 551 1.42 8.15 -1.11
C LEU A 551 0.57 8.05 -2.39
N MET A 552 0.84 7.10 -3.27
CA MET A 552 0.05 6.93 -4.50
C MET A 552 -1.36 6.39 -4.22
N GLN A 553 -1.49 5.47 -3.26
CA GLN A 553 -2.81 4.99 -2.81
C GLN A 553 -3.63 6.15 -2.24
N ASP A 554 -3.01 6.95 -1.38
CA ASP A 554 -3.62 8.15 -0.81
C ASP A 554 -4.02 9.16 -1.89
N LEU A 555 -3.09 9.49 -2.81
CA LEU A 555 -3.35 10.43 -3.89
C LEU A 555 -4.45 9.94 -4.83
N LYS A 556 -4.63 8.63 -5.04
CA LYS A 556 -5.82 8.11 -5.75
C LYS A 556 -7.09 8.39 -4.93
N THR A 557 -7.09 8.09 -3.62
CA THR A 557 -8.24 8.38 -2.76
C THR A 557 -8.65 9.85 -2.82
N GLY A 558 -7.68 10.75 -2.70
CA GLY A 558 -7.90 12.17 -2.78
C GLY A 558 -8.30 12.65 -4.16
N HIS A 559 -7.69 12.12 -5.22
CA HIS A 559 -8.06 12.43 -6.60
C HIS A 559 -9.54 12.12 -6.85
N LEU A 560 -10.05 10.98 -6.41
CA LEU A 560 -11.47 10.62 -6.58
C LEU A 560 -12.43 11.52 -5.78
N LEU A 561 -11.99 12.03 -4.63
CA LEU A 561 -12.81 12.85 -3.72
C LEU A 561 -12.60 14.37 -3.89
N GLY A 562 -11.72 14.79 -4.79
CA GLY A 562 -11.37 16.19 -5.00
C GLY A 562 -10.54 16.80 -3.87
N ALA A 563 -9.74 15.99 -3.17
CA ALA A 563 -8.80 16.49 -2.16
C ALA A 563 -7.52 17.02 -2.84
N ALA A 564 -7.00 18.14 -2.35
CA ALA A 564 -5.81 18.77 -2.89
C ALA A 564 -4.55 17.88 -2.68
N PRO A 565 -3.82 17.51 -3.75
CA PRO A 565 -2.61 16.70 -3.64
C PRO A 565 -1.53 17.28 -2.72
N ASN A 566 -1.40 18.61 -2.66
CA ASN A 566 -0.46 19.28 -1.78
C ASN A 566 -0.76 19.06 -0.28
N ALA A 567 -2.03 19.02 0.10
CA ALA A 567 -2.45 18.79 1.48
C ALA A 567 -2.12 17.35 1.92
N GLN A 568 -2.32 16.39 1.02
CA GLN A 568 -1.98 14.99 1.25
C GLN A 568 -0.47 14.78 1.35
N PHE A 569 0.31 15.39 0.44
CA PHE A 569 1.77 15.38 0.49
C PHE A 569 2.29 15.88 1.84
N TRP A 570 1.86 17.06 2.29
CA TRP A 570 2.28 17.59 3.58
C TRP A 570 1.74 16.78 4.76
N GLY A 571 0.52 16.26 4.67
CA GLY A 571 -0.06 15.36 5.66
C GLY A 571 0.80 14.11 5.86
N GLN A 572 1.24 13.48 4.77
CA GLN A 572 2.10 12.30 4.81
C GLN A 572 3.52 12.63 5.28
N VAL A 573 4.11 13.76 4.87
CA VAL A 573 5.40 14.22 5.40
C VAL A 573 5.35 14.38 6.92
N ILE A 574 4.29 15.01 7.45
CA ILE A 574 4.10 15.17 8.90
C ILE A 574 3.90 13.81 9.57
N GLY A 575 3.00 12.98 9.04
CA GLY A 575 2.73 11.64 9.55
C GLY A 575 3.99 10.77 9.61
N ALA A 576 4.77 10.73 8.51
CA ALA A 576 6.02 9.99 8.41
C ALA A 576 7.10 10.53 9.38
N THR A 577 7.21 11.86 9.52
CA THR A 577 8.17 12.47 10.46
C THR A 577 7.87 12.08 11.91
N VAL A 578 6.60 12.23 12.34
CA VAL A 578 6.18 11.85 13.69
C VAL A 578 6.29 10.34 13.86
N GLY A 579 5.88 9.57 12.86
CA GLY A 579 5.96 8.12 12.84
C GLY A 579 7.39 7.59 12.93
N ALA A 580 8.37 8.24 12.30
CA ALA A 580 9.78 7.87 12.38
C ALA A 580 10.29 7.95 13.83
N VAL A 581 10.01 9.06 14.52
CA VAL A 581 10.40 9.26 15.92
C VAL A 581 9.63 8.33 16.86
N VAL A 582 8.32 8.24 16.68
CA VAL A 582 7.44 7.41 17.52
C VAL A 582 7.74 5.92 17.34
N SER A 583 8.00 5.44 16.12
CA SER A 583 8.35 4.04 15.88
C SER A 583 9.65 3.65 16.59
N ALA A 584 10.66 4.54 16.62
CA ALA A 584 11.89 4.31 17.38
C ALA A 584 11.63 4.18 18.88
N LEU A 585 10.76 5.04 19.43
CA LEU A 585 10.35 4.99 20.83
C LEU A 585 9.58 3.71 21.15
N ILE A 586 8.58 3.36 20.33
CA ILE A 586 7.75 2.17 20.52
C ILE A 586 8.61 0.91 20.40
N TYR A 587 9.52 0.83 19.42
CA TYR A 587 10.45 -0.28 19.28
C TYR A 587 11.31 -0.49 20.53
N ARG A 588 11.89 0.61 21.06
CA ARG A 588 12.67 0.55 22.31
C ARG A 588 11.82 0.20 23.52
N LEU A 589 10.57 0.64 23.56
CA LEU A 589 9.63 0.28 24.62
C LEU A 589 9.32 -1.23 24.62
N TYR A 590 9.03 -1.82 23.46
CA TYR A 590 8.78 -3.26 23.35
C TYR A 590 10.02 -4.09 23.67
N THR A 591 11.18 -3.73 23.11
CA THR A 591 12.44 -4.48 23.32
C THR A 591 13.03 -4.32 24.72
N ALA A 592 12.66 -3.28 25.47
CA ALA A 592 13.05 -3.12 26.88
C ALA A 592 12.19 -3.98 27.83
N VAL A 593 10.95 -4.29 27.45
CA VAL A 593 9.99 -5.00 28.32
C VAL A 593 9.89 -6.48 27.98
N TYR A 594 10.01 -6.83 26.69
CA TYR A 594 9.90 -8.20 26.20
C TYR A 594 11.24 -8.72 25.68
N GLN A 595 11.45 -10.02 25.81
CA GLN A 595 12.57 -10.70 25.19
C GLN A 595 12.35 -10.79 23.67
N VAL A 596 13.32 -10.29 22.90
CA VAL A 596 13.33 -10.32 21.44
C VAL A 596 14.69 -10.83 20.97
N PRO A 597 14.77 -11.93 20.20
CA PRO A 597 13.69 -12.86 19.84
C PRO A 597 13.17 -13.65 21.07
N GLY A 598 11.88 -13.98 21.08
CA GLY A 598 11.24 -14.79 22.11
C GLY A 598 9.92 -15.42 21.63
N ASP A 599 9.19 -16.08 22.52
CA ASP A 599 7.97 -16.81 22.17
C ASP A 599 6.86 -15.89 21.63
N LEU A 600 6.70 -14.72 22.25
CA LEU A 600 5.73 -13.71 21.81
C LEU A 600 6.22 -12.95 20.58
N PHE A 601 7.49 -12.55 20.55
CA PHE A 601 8.08 -11.78 19.44
C PHE A 601 9.16 -12.59 18.75
N GLN A 602 8.74 -13.41 17.79
CA GLN A 602 9.63 -14.31 17.06
C GLN A 602 10.49 -13.60 16.00
N VAL A 603 10.13 -12.36 15.62
CA VAL A 603 10.78 -11.55 14.57
C VAL A 603 11.10 -12.33 13.28
N PRO A 604 10.12 -13.07 12.70
CA PRO A 604 10.39 -13.96 11.56
C PRO A 604 10.96 -13.22 10.34
N THR A 605 10.54 -11.97 10.14
CA THR A 605 11.06 -11.11 9.07
C THR A 605 12.55 -10.84 9.23
N ALA A 606 13.06 -10.68 10.45
CA ALA A 606 14.49 -10.47 10.71
C ALA A 606 15.35 -11.65 10.23
N TYR A 607 14.89 -12.88 10.47
CA TYR A 607 15.53 -14.10 9.94
C TYR A 607 15.52 -14.13 8.42
N VAL A 608 14.38 -13.80 7.79
CA VAL A 608 14.28 -13.70 6.33
C VAL A 608 15.30 -12.70 5.76
N TRP A 609 15.46 -11.54 6.40
CA TRP A 609 16.39 -10.50 5.98
C TRP A 609 17.85 -10.95 6.06
N ILE A 610 18.28 -11.47 7.22
CA ILE A 610 19.67 -11.85 7.44
C ILE A 610 20.06 -13.10 6.66
N PHE A 611 19.18 -14.09 6.57
CA PHE A 611 19.44 -15.27 5.76
C PHE A 611 19.51 -14.94 4.28
N THR A 612 18.68 -14.02 3.78
CA THR A 612 18.83 -13.54 2.39
C THR A 612 20.18 -12.88 2.19
N ALA A 613 20.60 -11.98 3.10
CA ALA A 613 21.91 -11.33 3.02
C ALA A 613 23.05 -12.35 3.02
N ARG A 614 23.03 -13.32 3.95
CA ARG A 614 24.03 -14.40 4.06
C ARG A 614 24.06 -15.31 2.83
N LEU A 615 22.89 -15.60 2.25
CA LEU A 615 22.76 -16.41 1.03
C LEU A 615 23.55 -15.80 -0.12
N VAL A 616 23.29 -14.52 -0.36
CA VAL A 616 23.84 -13.83 -1.53
C VAL A 616 25.30 -13.46 -1.31
N THR A 617 25.76 -13.34 -0.06
CA THR A 617 27.18 -13.14 0.29
C THR A 617 27.99 -14.43 0.41
N GLY A 618 27.37 -15.60 0.23
CA GLY A 618 28.08 -16.88 0.10
C GLY A 618 28.40 -17.62 1.40
N GLN A 619 27.66 -17.41 2.49
CA GLN A 619 27.77 -18.28 3.66
C GLN A 619 27.14 -19.66 3.39
N GLY A 620 27.70 -20.70 4.02
CA GLY A 620 27.33 -22.09 3.77
C GLY A 620 25.88 -22.41 4.12
N LEU A 621 25.17 -23.04 3.18
CA LEU A 621 23.83 -23.57 3.38
C LEU A 621 23.86 -24.87 4.21
N PRO A 622 22.81 -25.15 5.01
CA PRO A 622 22.64 -26.45 5.63
C PRO A 622 22.65 -27.59 4.60
N PRO A 623 22.97 -28.83 5.02
CA PRO A 623 23.00 -29.99 4.13
C PRO A 623 21.70 -30.12 3.34
N LEU A 624 21.83 -30.36 2.03
CA LEU A 624 20.73 -30.52 1.06
C LEU A 624 19.76 -29.33 0.90
N ALA A 625 19.93 -28.24 1.66
CA ALA A 625 19.06 -27.08 1.55
C ALA A 625 19.18 -26.41 0.18
N ARG A 626 20.38 -26.46 -0.44
CA ARG A 626 20.65 -25.88 -1.77
C ARG A 626 19.82 -26.55 -2.87
N GLU A 627 19.81 -27.87 -2.89
CA GLU A 627 19.14 -28.68 -3.91
C GLU A 627 17.63 -28.47 -3.85
N TRP A 628 17.07 -28.50 -2.64
CA TRP A 628 15.64 -28.23 -2.41
C TRP A 628 15.27 -26.77 -2.70
N ALA A 629 16.12 -25.81 -2.34
CA ALA A 629 15.94 -24.40 -2.66
C ALA A 629 15.92 -24.16 -4.18
N ILE A 630 16.86 -24.74 -4.92
CA ILE A 630 16.91 -24.63 -6.39
C ILE A 630 15.66 -25.29 -7.01
N GLY A 631 15.30 -26.50 -6.57
CA GLY A 631 14.10 -27.18 -7.05
C GLY A 631 12.83 -26.37 -6.82
N ALA A 632 12.68 -25.80 -5.62
CA ALA A 632 11.55 -24.94 -5.28
C ALA A 632 11.56 -23.62 -6.07
N ALA A 633 12.73 -22.99 -6.25
CA ALA A 633 12.88 -21.78 -7.06
C ALA A 633 12.48 -22.00 -8.52
N VAL A 634 12.90 -23.12 -9.14
CA VAL A 634 12.52 -23.46 -10.52
C VAL A 634 11.02 -23.72 -10.64
N LEU A 635 10.47 -24.52 -9.70
CA LEU A 635 9.04 -24.80 -9.68
C LEU A 635 8.21 -23.52 -9.55
N PHE A 636 8.55 -22.66 -8.60
CA PHE A 636 7.81 -21.43 -8.37
C PHE A 636 8.07 -20.38 -9.45
N ALA A 637 9.26 -20.29 -10.04
CA ALA A 637 9.47 -19.46 -11.22
C ALA A 637 8.52 -19.85 -12.36
N PHE A 638 8.33 -21.15 -12.60
CA PHE A 638 7.36 -21.66 -13.58
C PHE A 638 5.92 -21.34 -13.18
N LEU A 639 5.52 -21.61 -11.93
CA LEU A 639 4.17 -21.33 -11.45
C LEU A 639 3.84 -19.83 -11.48
N THR A 640 4.78 -18.96 -11.12
CA THR A 640 4.62 -17.50 -11.19
C THR A 640 4.51 -17.06 -12.65
N ALA A 641 5.33 -17.58 -13.56
CA ALA A 641 5.22 -17.29 -14.98
C ALA A 641 3.85 -17.74 -15.55
N LEU A 642 3.37 -18.91 -15.14
CA LEU A 642 2.07 -19.44 -15.52
C LEU A 642 0.93 -18.56 -14.96
N ARG A 643 0.99 -18.20 -13.67
CA ARG A 643 0.04 -17.30 -13.01
C ARG A 643 0.00 -15.93 -13.68
N THR A 644 1.15 -15.42 -14.09
CA THR A 644 1.28 -14.14 -14.79
C THR A 644 0.68 -14.19 -16.19
N LYS A 645 0.84 -15.30 -16.92
CA LYS A 645 0.11 -15.54 -18.20
C LYS A 645 -1.39 -15.73 -18.00
N GLY A 646 -1.81 -16.14 -16.81
CA GLY A 646 -3.20 -16.34 -16.42
C GLY A 646 -3.92 -15.07 -15.96
N LEU A 647 -3.27 -13.89 -15.99
CA LEU A 647 -3.89 -12.63 -15.57
C LEU A 647 -5.26 -12.42 -16.25
N GLY A 648 -6.31 -12.28 -15.44
CA GLY A 648 -7.69 -12.07 -15.90
C GLY A 648 -8.49 -13.36 -16.17
N LYS A 649 -7.91 -14.55 -15.95
CA LYS A 649 -8.60 -15.83 -16.14
C LYS A 649 -9.01 -16.45 -14.80
N SER A 650 -10.16 -17.13 -14.77
CA SER A 650 -10.72 -17.76 -13.56
C SER A 650 -9.80 -18.81 -12.94
N TRP A 651 -8.98 -19.51 -13.74
CA TRP A 651 -8.07 -20.54 -13.25
C TRP A 651 -6.83 -19.98 -12.51
N GLN A 652 -6.54 -18.69 -12.64
CA GLN A 652 -5.38 -18.03 -12.01
C GLN A 652 -5.39 -18.21 -10.49
N VAL A 653 -6.59 -18.21 -9.87
CA VAL A 653 -6.77 -18.31 -8.42
C VAL A 653 -6.26 -19.65 -7.87
N TYR A 654 -6.29 -20.70 -8.68
CA TYR A 654 -5.82 -22.04 -8.28
C TYR A 654 -4.30 -22.20 -8.37
N VAL A 655 -3.61 -21.32 -9.11
CA VAL A 655 -2.14 -21.36 -9.16
C VAL A 655 -1.58 -20.69 -7.90
N PRO A 656 -0.80 -21.38 -7.08
CA PRO A 656 -0.30 -20.83 -5.83
C PRO A 656 0.63 -19.64 -6.08
N GLY A 657 0.42 -18.54 -5.35
CA GLY A 657 1.33 -17.40 -5.36
C GLY A 657 2.59 -17.69 -4.55
N GLY A 658 3.77 -17.47 -5.14
CA GLY A 658 5.05 -17.84 -4.49
C GLY A 658 5.27 -17.11 -3.17
N ILE A 659 5.03 -15.79 -3.11
CA ILE A 659 5.16 -15.01 -1.87
C ILE A 659 4.24 -15.56 -0.76
N ALA A 660 2.97 -15.87 -1.06
CA ALA A 660 2.03 -16.35 -0.06
C ALA A 660 2.44 -17.73 0.48
N VAL A 661 2.84 -18.67 -0.39
CA VAL A 661 3.36 -19.98 0.02
C VAL A 661 4.60 -19.81 0.89
N ALA A 662 5.55 -18.97 0.48
CA ALA A 662 6.77 -18.75 1.24
C ALA A 662 6.50 -18.18 2.63
N ILE A 663 5.57 -17.22 2.77
CA ILE A 663 5.13 -16.70 4.07
C ILE A 663 4.58 -17.81 4.95
N GLY A 664 3.77 -18.71 4.39
CA GLY A 664 3.26 -19.89 5.11
C GLY A 664 4.34 -20.87 5.55
N MET A 665 5.45 -20.97 4.81
CA MET A 665 6.57 -21.85 5.13
C MET A 665 7.49 -21.32 6.23
N TYR A 666 7.72 -20.00 6.33
CA TYR A 666 8.59 -19.45 7.37
C TYR A 666 7.84 -19.04 8.64
N ASN A 667 6.56 -18.68 8.53
CA ASN A 667 5.73 -18.43 9.71
C ASN A 667 5.31 -19.76 10.33
N VAL A 668 5.24 -19.78 11.67
CA VAL A 668 4.75 -20.95 12.39
C VAL A 668 3.28 -21.26 12.02
N PRO A 669 2.89 -22.55 12.00
CA PRO A 669 1.54 -22.97 11.62
C PRO A 669 0.44 -22.27 12.41
N SER A 670 0.65 -21.97 13.70
CA SER A 670 -0.35 -21.34 14.56
C SER A 670 -0.90 -20.02 14.04
N PHE A 671 -0.05 -19.15 13.49
CA PHE A 671 -0.48 -17.88 12.90
C PHE A 671 -1.19 -18.09 11.57
N THR A 672 -0.68 -19.03 10.76
CA THR A 672 -1.20 -19.31 9.41
C THR A 672 -2.59 -19.94 9.47
N LEU A 673 -2.86 -20.81 10.44
CA LEU A 673 -4.16 -21.44 10.64
C LEU A 673 -5.23 -20.39 10.98
N ALA A 674 -4.94 -19.49 11.93
CA ALA A 674 -5.87 -18.42 12.30
C ALA A 674 -6.19 -17.46 11.15
N ARG A 675 -5.18 -17.09 10.34
CA ARG A 675 -5.39 -16.32 9.10
C ARG A 675 -6.23 -17.09 8.09
N THR A 676 -6.02 -18.40 7.97
CA THR A 676 -6.81 -19.23 7.05
C THR A 676 -8.27 -19.29 7.46
N ILE A 677 -8.58 -19.37 8.76
CA ILE A 677 -9.95 -19.26 9.28
C ILE A 677 -10.57 -17.92 8.81
N GLY A 678 -9.84 -16.82 8.96
CA GLY A 678 -10.29 -15.51 8.47
C GLY A 678 -10.57 -15.45 6.96
N GLY A 679 -9.66 -16.01 6.15
CA GLY A 679 -9.86 -16.09 4.71
C GLY A 679 -11.07 -16.95 4.32
N LEU A 680 -11.29 -18.07 5.01
CA LEU A 680 -12.48 -18.92 4.81
C LEU A 680 -13.78 -18.20 5.21
N VAL A 681 -13.77 -17.40 6.29
CA VAL A 681 -14.89 -16.54 6.65
C VAL A 681 -15.18 -15.53 5.54
N SER A 682 -14.15 -14.91 4.97
CA SER A 682 -14.30 -14.02 3.82
C SER A 682 -14.86 -14.72 2.58
N TRP A 683 -14.40 -15.93 2.28
CA TRP A 683 -14.95 -16.75 1.19
C TRP A 683 -16.42 -17.08 1.41
N TYR A 684 -16.78 -17.52 2.62
CA TYR A 684 -18.18 -17.84 2.96
C TYR A 684 -19.08 -16.61 2.85
N TRP A 685 -18.62 -15.45 3.35
CA TRP A 685 -19.34 -14.18 3.25
C TRP A 685 -19.62 -13.78 1.80
N ARG A 686 -18.62 -13.90 0.92
CA ARG A 686 -18.74 -13.50 -0.49
C ARG A 686 -19.55 -14.50 -1.31
N GLN A 687 -19.26 -15.79 -1.18
CA GLN A 687 -19.82 -16.82 -2.07
C GLN A 687 -21.19 -17.32 -1.60
N HIS A 688 -21.37 -17.51 -0.30
CA HIS A 688 -22.62 -18.06 0.24
C HIS A 688 -23.59 -16.97 0.66
N LEU A 689 -23.11 -15.96 1.38
CA LEU A 689 -23.98 -14.88 1.87
C LEU A 689 -24.22 -13.77 0.84
N LYS A 690 -23.36 -13.64 -0.19
CA LYS A 690 -23.43 -12.63 -1.26
C LYS A 690 -23.65 -11.20 -0.74
N ARG A 691 -22.98 -10.87 0.36
CA ARG A 691 -23.06 -9.57 1.04
C ARG A 691 -21.92 -8.64 0.61
N GLU A 692 -22.12 -7.35 0.82
CA GLU A 692 -21.09 -6.33 0.60
C GLU A 692 -19.83 -6.59 1.45
N ASP A 693 -18.67 -6.22 0.91
CA ASP A 693 -17.38 -6.42 1.56
C ASP A 693 -17.13 -5.41 2.71
N THR A 694 -17.75 -4.24 2.66
CA THR A 694 -17.47 -3.15 3.61
C THR A 694 -17.67 -3.55 5.07
N PRO A 695 -18.82 -4.14 5.49
CA PRO A 695 -19.01 -4.54 6.89
C PRO A 695 -18.00 -5.62 7.34
N LEU A 696 -17.58 -6.49 6.42
CA LEU A 696 -16.61 -7.53 6.71
C LEU A 696 -15.20 -6.95 6.95
N ILE A 697 -14.79 -5.96 6.15
CA ILE A 697 -13.53 -5.24 6.35
C ILE A 697 -13.56 -4.45 7.66
N VAL A 698 -14.69 -3.82 7.99
CA VAL A 698 -14.88 -3.11 9.26
C VAL A 698 -14.76 -4.06 10.46
N LEU A 699 -15.38 -5.25 10.39
CA LEU A 699 -15.26 -6.29 11.41
C LEU A 699 -13.80 -6.70 11.63
N ALA A 700 -13.08 -7.02 10.53
CA ALA A 700 -11.69 -7.42 10.57
C ALA A 700 -10.78 -6.32 11.16
N SER A 701 -11.06 -5.07 10.79
CA SER A 701 -10.31 -3.91 11.27
C SER A 701 -10.50 -3.69 12.77
N GLY A 702 -11.72 -3.89 13.28
CA GLY A 702 -11.97 -3.82 14.72
C GLY A 702 -11.22 -4.92 15.48
N PHE A 703 -11.12 -6.14 14.95
CA PHE A 703 -10.27 -7.17 15.56
C PHE A 703 -8.79 -6.77 15.63
N VAL A 704 -8.22 -6.33 14.50
CA VAL A 704 -6.81 -5.92 14.44
C VAL A 704 -6.54 -4.73 15.38
N LEU A 705 -7.38 -3.71 15.36
CA LEU A 705 -7.25 -2.52 16.21
C LEU A 705 -7.49 -2.83 17.69
N GLY A 706 -8.42 -3.74 18.01
CA GLY A 706 -8.74 -4.11 19.39
C GLY A 706 -7.56 -4.80 20.06
N GLU A 707 -7.00 -5.83 19.41
CA GLU A 707 -5.79 -6.48 19.92
C GLU A 707 -4.58 -5.54 19.91
N GLY A 708 -4.40 -4.76 18.84
CA GLY A 708 -3.31 -3.81 18.73
C GLY A 708 -3.34 -2.71 19.80
N PHE A 709 -4.51 -2.17 20.14
CA PHE A 709 -4.66 -1.21 21.24
C PHE A 709 -4.45 -1.87 22.61
N LEU A 710 -5.02 -3.05 22.84
CA LEU A 710 -4.89 -3.74 24.13
C LEU A 710 -3.50 -4.37 24.33
N SER A 711 -2.71 -4.53 23.26
CA SER A 711 -1.29 -4.86 23.38
C SER A 711 -0.51 -3.79 24.16
N ILE A 712 -0.93 -2.52 24.10
CA ILE A 712 -0.35 -1.41 24.89
C ILE A 712 -0.64 -1.64 26.38
N VAL A 713 -1.86 -2.07 26.71
CA VAL A 713 -2.23 -2.40 28.10
C VAL A 713 -1.42 -3.60 28.59
N ASN A 714 -1.30 -4.65 27.78
CA ASN A 714 -0.47 -5.81 28.09
C ASN A 714 1.01 -5.43 28.30
N LEU A 715 1.53 -4.50 27.51
CA LEU A 715 2.89 -3.96 27.65
C LEU A 715 3.05 -3.21 28.98
N ILE A 716 2.05 -2.42 29.40
CA ILE A 716 2.04 -1.75 30.71
C ILE A 716 1.98 -2.79 31.84
N LEU A 717 1.13 -3.80 31.75
CA LEU A 717 1.03 -4.88 32.74
C LEU A 717 2.34 -5.66 32.86
N GLN A 718 2.96 -5.99 31.73
CA GLN A 718 4.25 -6.68 31.68
C GLN A 718 5.36 -5.81 32.30
N SER A 719 5.37 -4.51 31.99
CA SER A 719 6.33 -3.55 32.55
C SER A 719 6.16 -3.43 34.08
N ALA A 720 4.91 -3.44 34.56
CA ALA A 720 4.57 -3.48 35.98
C ALA A 720 4.80 -4.85 36.65
N ARG A 721 5.28 -5.86 35.90
CA ARG A 721 5.53 -7.24 36.34
C ARG A 721 4.29 -7.91 36.97
N VAL A 722 3.10 -7.60 36.44
CA VAL A 722 1.87 -8.26 36.85
C VAL A 722 1.95 -9.74 36.43
N PRO A 723 1.81 -10.71 37.36
CA PRO A 723 1.97 -12.12 37.04
C PRO A 723 0.89 -12.62 36.09
N HIS A 724 1.26 -13.57 35.24
CA HIS A 724 0.30 -14.39 34.51
C HIS A 724 -0.41 -15.34 35.50
N LEU A 725 -1.68 -15.66 35.25
CA LEU A 725 -2.53 -16.53 36.08
C LEU A 725 -2.42 -18.01 35.70
#